data_AF-A0A1G5RZ73-F1
#
_entry.id   AF-A0A1G5RZ73-F1
#
_cell.length_a   1.000
_cell.length_b   1.000
_cell.length_c   1.000
_cell.angle_alpha   90.00
_cell.angle_beta   90.00
_cell.angle_gamma   90.00
#
_symmetry.space_group_name_H-M   'P 1'
#
loop_
_entity.id
_entity.type
_entity.pdbx_description
1 polymer ?
#
loop_
_entity_poly.entity_id
_entity_poly.type
_entity_poly.pdbx_seq_one_letter_code
_entity_poly.pdbx_strand_id
1 'polypeptide(L)'
;MTQIKDTFGLSRVIEPRWSVPVTAWQLDNNKDISPAECRLSIELMHLERDCFQQLCNECGFDETKIKAKIMDLVKRRGKLHNPFTDTAGQFYGTIEAMGTDFAKHSRYKTGDKVLCLTTMTAHPLYLERIHSIDYNYGELTVTGYAIVFVDSPLSAIPPGLALNYTMATFDEAASLASIYQAARPGFRYLIIGKDLTSCVTYASAVKRAAGQDCYITAILDEDGIGTLTHEEVRQELAQWVHSAYILNVARPVQASEVILAAEKKAYDLTINCEDLMGSEVLCVLLTRQKGKLYYTNLKNSYSHSLLFAESMSKELETHVLGQFTIGYEAFTLDLLASIAGGLDRINALYDSQAIALRQASKKALTTSSEKIGKIDDFVFSSPATRALVDEVLNIAQYDCNLILQGETGVGKEKILDMIHKNSIRKNKPCIKINCATIQESLAESEFFGYEAGAFTGAQASGKKGYFELANGGILFLDEVGTLSMNLQSKLLRVLQESQFYRVGGTSPVSINVRVICANNIPLRQLVERGKFREDLYYRLNICTITVPPLRERREDVAALAHAFLEAHCQRYGVDKVLDASALVRLASYDWPGNVRELENLIHRAVIRVKRNVISGEDIQEILNENLYDDLVLDLKHSLRASSVLDFERIIAQQEVKLIEYALKKYGSTRKAAEFLGMTQPKLMRKKQKYNIKQLED
;
A
#
# COMPACT_ATOMS: atom_id res chain seq x y z
N MET A 1 32.99 -42.53 -21.78
CA MET A 1 32.04 -41.42 -21.57
C MET A 1 32.24 -40.44 -22.70
N THR A 2 31.26 -40.26 -23.58
CA THR A 2 31.28 -39.24 -24.63
C THR A 2 31.41 -37.88 -23.97
N GLN A 3 32.45 -37.13 -24.29
CA GLN A 3 32.63 -35.77 -23.77
C GLN A 3 31.42 -34.94 -24.21
N ILE A 4 30.69 -34.35 -23.25
CA ILE A 4 29.54 -33.49 -23.56
C ILE A 4 30.06 -32.35 -24.44
N LYS A 5 29.49 -32.18 -25.63
CA LYS A 5 29.83 -31.06 -26.51
C LYS A 5 29.32 -29.79 -25.87
N ASP A 6 30.16 -28.77 -25.82
CA ASP A 6 29.78 -27.47 -25.29
C ASP A 6 28.99 -26.66 -26.32
N THR A 7 27.71 -26.97 -26.45
CA THR A 7 26.77 -26.29 -27.35
C THR A 7 25.84 -25.32 -26.63
N PHE A 8 25.95 -25.24 -25.30
CA PHE A 8 25.08 -24.46 -24.43
C PHE A 8 25.82 -23.71 -23.31
N GLY A 9 27.14 -23.54 -23.40
CA GLY A 9 27.90 -22.57 -22.61
C GLY A 9 28.61 -23.08 -21.36
N LEU A 10 28.91 -24.39 -21.27
CA LEU A 10 29.66 -25.00 -20.18
C LEU A 10 31.04 -24.34 -19.97
N SER A 11 31.75 -23.98 -21.06
CA SER A 11 33.06 -23.32 -20.98
C SER A 11 33.01 -21.91 -20.40
N ARG A 12 31.83 -21.28 -20.42
CA ARG A 12 31.62 -19.94 -19.83
C ARG A 12 31.29 -19.99 -18.35
N VAL A 13 31.12 -21.16 -17.75
CA VAL A 13 30.79 -21.28 -16.32
C VAL A 13 32.02 -21.01 -15.46
N ILE A 14 31.98 -19.93 -14.66
CA ILE A 14 33.06 -19.59 -13.71
C ILE A 14 32.79 -20.27 -12.37
N GLU A 15 31.59 -20.09 -11.82
CA GLU A 15 31.25 -20.58 -10.49
C GLU A 15 29.79 -21.05 -10.42
N PRO A 16 29.52 -22.29 -9.94
CA PRO A 16 30.47 -23.39 -9.71
C PRO A 16 30.85 -24.10 -11.03
N ARG A 17 32.14 -24.48 -11.18
CA ARG A 17 32.77 -25.02 -12.42
C ARG A 17 32.19 -26.31 -13.03
N TRP A 18 31.11 -26.85 -12.49
CA TRP A 18 30.44 -28.07 -12.96
C TRP A 18 28.91 -27.92 -13.02
N SER A 19 28.43 -26.68 -13.03
CA SER A 19 27.02 -26.36 -13.26
C SER A 19 26.75 -26.07 -14.73
N VAL A 20 25.47 -25.93 -15.08
CA VAL A 20 25.05 -25.41 -16.39
C VAL A 20 24.81 -23.91 -16.28
N PRO A 21 24.88 -23.13 -17.38
CA PRO A 21 24.80 -21.69 -17.28
C PRO A 21 23.59 -21.14 -16.53
N VAL A 22 22.42 -21.76 -16.67
CA VAL A 22 21.19 -21.39 -15.93
C VAL A 22 21.41 -21.43 -14.41
N THR A 23 22.04 -22.47 -13.88
CA THR A 23 22.28 -22.66 -12.44
C THR A 23 23.60 -22.07 -11.94
N ALA A 24 24.48 -21.67 -12.85
CA ALA A 24 25.73 -21.01 -12.51
C ALA A 24 25.50 -19.68 -11.78
N TRP A 25 26.28 -19.43 -10.74
CA TRP A 25 26.32 -18.16 -10.04
C TRP A 25 27.00 -17.07 -10.90
N GLN A 26 28.06 -17.44 -11.60
CA GLN A 26 28.86 -16.52 -12.39
C GLN A 26 29.23 -17.14 -13.75
N LEU A 27 29.06 -16.34 -14.81
CA LEU A 27 29.47 -16.65 -16.17
C LEU A 27 30.57 -15.69 -16.64
N ASP A 28 31.41 -16.18 -17.53
CA ASP A 28 32.34 -15.36 -18.30
C ASP A 28 31.59 -14.65 -19.44
N ASN A 29 31.47 -13.33 -19.32
CA ASN A 29 30.86 -12.46 -20.33
C ASN A 29 31.88 -11.73 -21.22
N ASN A 30 33.11 -12.24 -21.31
CA ASN A 30 34.12 -11.73 -22.24
C ASN A 30 33.58 -11.65 -23.67
N LYS A 31 33.92 -10.54 -24.33
CA LYS A 31 33.36 -10.17 -25.64
C LYS A 31 33.76 -11.10 -26.79
N ASP A 32 34.88 -11.79 -26.68
CA ASP A 32 35.35 -12.76 -27.68
C ASP A 32 34.38 -13.93 -27.79
N ILE A 33 34.24 -14.52 -28.97
CA ILE A 33 33.34 -15.64 -29.22
C ILE A 33 34.10 -16.88 -29.71
N SER A 34 33.66 -18.05 -29.27
CA SER A 34 34.10 -19.36 -29.75
C SER A 34 33.38 -19.75 -31.06
N PRO A 35 33.81 -20.84 -31.74
CA PRO A 35 33.13 -21.33 -32.93
C PRO A 35 31.63 -21.61 -32.75
N ALA A 36 31.18 -22.01 -31.56
CA ALA A 36 29.79 -22.38 -31.27
C ALA A 36 28.96 -21.23 -30.66
N GLU A 37 29.50 -20.01 -30.64
CA GLU A 37 28.88 -18.84 -30.02
C GLU A 37 28.54 -17.76 -31.05
N CYS A 38 27.56 -16.93 -30.71
CA CYS A 38 27.16 -15.74 -31.42
C CYS A 38 27.11 -14.56 -30.44
N ARG A 39 27.57 -13.38 -30.86
CA ARG A 39 27.42 -12.15 -30.07
C ARG A 39 26.29 -11.31 -30.62
N LEU A 40 25.32 -10.99 -29.77
CA LEU A 40 24.23 -10.06 -30.07
C LEU A 40 24.49 -8.71 -29.40
N SER A 41 24.36 -7.62 -30.16
CA SER A 41 24.18 -6.27 -29.60
C SER A 41 22.76 -6.15 -29.10
N ILE A 42 22.56 -5.93 -27.81
CA ILE A 42 21.22 -5.97 -27.22
C ILE A 42 20.61 -4.57 -27.23
N GLU A 43 19.37 -4.49 -27.69
CA GLU A 43 18.58 -3.25 -27.76
C GLU A 43 17.49 -3.24 -26.70
N LEU A 44 16.90 -4.41 -26.42
CA LEU A 44 15.75 -4.57 -25.53
C LEU A 44 15.89 -5.86 -24.72
N MET A 45 15.57 -5.79 -23.43
CA MET A 45 15.45 -6.96 -22.55
C MET A 45 14.05 -6.98 -21.97
N HIS A 46 13.41 -8.14 -21.95
CA HIS A 46 12.14 -8.39 -21.28
C HIS A 46 12.40 -9.22 -20.04
N LEU A 47 11.93 -8.78 -18.87
CA LEU A 47 11.95 -9.55 -17.64
C LEU A 47 10.56 -10.13 -17.42
N GLU A 48 10.51 -11.40 -16.99
CA GLU A 48 9.28 -12.05 -16.57
C GLU A 48 8.56 -11.19 -15.52
N ARG A 49 7.24 -11.04 -15.66
CA ARG A 49 6.44 -10.03 -14.94
C ARG A 49 6.62 -10.10 -13.43
N ASP A 50 6.53 -11.28 -12.84
CA ASP A 50 6.59 -11.46 -11.39
C ASP A 50 7.99 -11.18 -10.86
N CYS A 51 9.01 -11.63 -11.59
CA CYS A 51 10.41 -11.32 -11.31
C CYS A 51 10.66 -9.81 -11.33
N PHE A 52 10.10 -9.12 -12.33
CA PHE A 52 10.22 -7.69 -12.49
C PHE A 52 9.46 -6.92 -11.39
N GLN A 53 8.24 -7.34 -11.05
CA GLN A 53 7.49 -6.75 -9.94
C GLN A 53 8.20 -6.94 -8.61
N GLN A 54 8.75 -8.12 -8.32
CA GLN A 54 9.52 -8.35 -7.10
C GLN A 54 10.78 -7.47 -7.06
N LEU A 55 11.48 -7.33 -8.19
CA LEU A 55 12.62 -6.42 -8.30
C LEU A 55 12.22 -4.96 -8.04
N CYS A 56 11.09 -4.51 -8.61
CA CYS A 56 10.54 -3.18 -8.40
C CYS A 56 10.14 -2.96 -6.94
N ASN A 57 9.44 -3.92 -6.36
CA ASN A 57 9.03 -3.92 -4.95
C ASN A 57 10.24 -3.82 -4.02
N GLU A 58 11.30 -4.61 -4.25
CA GLU A 58 12.55 -4.55 -3.48
C GLU A 58 13.34 -3.24 -3.67
N CYS A 59 12.97 -2.42 -4.65
CA CYS A 59 13.58 -1.14 -4.93
C CYS A 59 12.64 0.04 -4.65
N GLY A 60 11.44 -0.20 -4.08
CA GLY A 60 10.41 0.81 -3.89
C GLY A 60 9.96 1.52 -5.16
N PHE A 61 9.98 0.84 -6.31
CA PHE A 61 9.69 1.39 -7.65
C PHE A 61 10.59 2.57 -8.08
N ASP A 62 11.73 2.78 -7.43
CA ASP A 62 12.71 3.80 -7.82
C ASP A 62 13.50 3.32 -9.05
N GLU A 63 13.25 3.95 -10.20
CA GLU A 63 13.91 3.64 -11.48
C GLU A 63 15.44 3.65 -11.38
N THR A 64 16.01 4.57 -10.58
CA THR A 64 17.47 4.67 -10.41
C THR A 64 18.00 3.47 -9.64
N LYS A 65 17.32 3.06 -8.56
CA LYS A 65 17.71 1.86 -7.78
C LYS A 65 17.53 0.59 -8.60
N ILE A 66 16.44 0.46 -9.35
CA ILE A 66 16.19 -0.70 -10.22
C ILE A 66 17.32 -0.83 -11.24
N LYS A 67 17.64 0.26 -11.97
CA LYS A 67 18.76 0.27 -12.92
C LYS A 67 20.08 -0.08 -12.26
N ALA A 68 20.40 0.53 -11.12
CA ALA A 68 21.64 0.27 -10.40
C ALA A 68 21.76 -1.20 -9.97
N LYS A 69 20.67 -1.81 -9.48
CA LYS A 69 20.64 -3.20 -9.04
C LYS A 69 20.82 -4.18 -10.19
N ILE A 70 20.16 -3.95 -11.32
CA ILE A 70 20.34 -4.77 -12.54
C ILE A 70 21.78 -4.67 -13.03
N MET A 71 22.31 -3.45 -13.15
CA MET A 71 23.70 -3.22 -13.58
C MET A 71 24.70 -3.92 -12.66
N ASP A 72 24.50 -3.84 -11.35
CA ASP A 72 25.36 -4.49 -10.36
C ASP A 72 25.28 -6.03 -10.42
N LEU A 73 24.08 -6.60 -10.60
CA LEU A 73 23.91 -8.04 -10.79
C LEU A 73 24.67 -8.54 -12.02
N VAL A 74 24.48 -7.88 -13.17
CA VAL A 74 25.17 -8.23 -14.41
C VAL A 74 26.68 -8.07 -14.26
N LYS A 75 27.14 -6.98 -13.64
CA LYS A 75 28.58 -6.75 -13.42
C LYS A 75 29.22 -7.81 -12.53
N ARG A 76 28.55 -8.23 -11.45
CA ARG A 76 29.10 -9.23 -10.52
C ARG A 76 29.06 -10.64 -11.10
N ARG A 77 28.02 -10.98 -11.85
CA ARG A 77 27.73 -12.36 -12.26
C ARG A 77 28.02 -12.67 -13.72
N GLY A 78 28.27 -11.65 -14.54
CA GLY A 78 28.38 -11.81 -15.99
C GLY A 78 27.09 -12.31 -16.65
N LYS A 79 25.95 -12.26 -15.94
CA LYS A 79 24.61 -12.63 -16.42
C LYS A 79 23.55 -11.90 -15.60
N LEU A 80 22.34 -11.74 -16.11
CA LEU A 80 21.21 -11.27 -15.30
C LEU A 80 20.46 -12.48 -14.73
N HIS A 81 20.67 -12.71 -13.43
CA HIS A 81 19.96 -13.71 -12.66
C HIS A 81 20.02 -13.28 -11.20
N ASN A 82 18.87 -13.17 -10.54
CA ASN A 82 18.77 -12.95 -9.10
C ASN A 82 18.15 -14.21 -8.49
N PRO A 83 18.81 -14.94 -7.56
CA PRO A 83 18.30 -16.22 -7.06
C PRO A 83 17.16 -16.03 -6.06
N PHE A 84 16.96 -14.82 -5.53
CA PHE A 84 15.89 -14.51 -4.58
C PHE A 84 14.57 -14.16 -5.30
N THR A 85 14.68 -13.53 -6.47
CA THR A 85 13.54 -13.15 -7.32
C THR A 85 13.43 -14.05 -8.55
N ASP A 86 14.29 -15.07 -8.65
CA ASP A 86 14.48 -15.98 -9.78
C ASP A 86 14.48 -15.31 -11.17
N THR A 87 15.11 -14.12 -11.28
CA THR A 87 14.97 -13.26 -12.47
C THR A 87 15.24 -14.01 -13.76
N ALA A 88 14.23 -14.10 -14.61
CA ALA A 88 14.27 -14.68 -15.93
C ALA A 88 13.67 -13.72 -16.98
N GLY A 89 13.74 -14.12 -18.25
CA GLY A 89 13.16 -13.39 -19.37
C GLY A 89 13.97 -13.52 -20.66
N GLN A 90 13.79 -12.62 -21.60
CA GLN A 90 14.32 -12.71 -22.96
C GLN A 90 15.05 -11.43 -23.38
N PHE A 91 15.79 -11.48 -24.48
CA PHE A 91 16.43 -10.28 -25.04
C PHE A 91 16.38 -10.27 -26.56
N TYR A 92 16.24 -9.07 -27.10
CA TYR A 92 16.19 -8.79 -28.53
C TYR A 92 17.36 -7.89 -28.93
N GLY A 93 17.96 -8.19 -30.08
CA GLY A 93 19.15 -7.49 -30.52
C GLY A 93 19.56 -7.80 -31.96
N THR A 94 20.68 -7.21 -32.36
CA THR A 94 21.27 -7.38 -33.69
C THR A 94 22.49 -8.30 -33.61
N ILE A 95 22.61 -9.27 -34.53
CA ILE A 95 23.79 -10.15 -34.61
C ILE A 95 25.02 -9.34 -35.02
N GLU A 96 25.99 -9.21 -34.11
CA GLU A 96 27.26 -8.50 -34.40
C GLU A 96 28.31 -9.44 -35.00
N ALA A 97 28.41 -10.67 -34.49
CA ALA A 97 29.43 -11.63 -34.88
C ALA A 97 28.96 -13.05 -34.60
N MET A 98 29.37 -14.00 -35.45
CA MET A 98 29.09 -15.42 -35.29
C MET A 98 30.36 -16.23 -35.40
N GLY A 99 30.51 -17.22 -34.51
CA GLY A 99 31.49 -18.27 -34.64
C GLY A 99 31.20 -19.15 -35.85
N THR A 100 32.24 -19.83 -36.35
CA THR A 100 32.16 -20.61 -37.59
C THR A 100 31.14 -21.74 -37.54
N ASP A 101 30.95 -22.37 -36.39
CA ASP A 101 30.00 -23.47 -36.24
C ASP A 101 28.59 -22.96 -36.00
N PHE A 102 28.44 -21.87 -35.24
CA PHE A 102 27.16 -21.18 -35.13
C PHE A 102 26.63 -20.76 -36.52
N ALA A 103 27.49 -20.12 -37.33
CA ALA A 103 27.12 -19.66 -38.68
C ALA A 103 26.76 -20.80 -39.64
N LYS A 104 27.32 -22.01 -39.48
CA LYS A 104 26.98 -23.18 -40.30
C LYS A 104 25.59 -23.75 -40.00
N HIS A 105 25.16 -23.68 -38.74
CA HIS A 105 23.90 -24.29 -38.28
C HIS A 105 22.76 -23.27 -38.14
N SER A 106 23.07 -21.98 -38.17
CA SER A 106 22.09 -20.90 -38.09
C SER A 106 21.53 -20.53 -39.47
N ARG A 107 20.24 -20.21 -39.52
CA ARG A 107 19.58 -19.59 -40.69
C ARG A 107 19.83 -18.07 -40.79
N TYR A 108 20.43 -17.48 -39.77
CA TYR A 108 20.64 -16.03 -39.62
C TYR A 108 22.04 -15.59 -40.05
N LYS A 109 22.18 -14.30 -40.34
CA LYS A 109 23.42 -13.65 -40.76
C LYS A 109 23.76 -12.47 -39.85
N THR A 110 25.03 -12.06 -39.86
CA THR A 110 25.45 -10.82 -39.21
C THR A 110 24.64 -9.64 -39.74
N GLY A 111 24.13 -8.81 -38.83
CA GLY A 111 23.23 -7.70 -39.13
C GLY A 111 21.74 -8.03 -38.99
N ASP A 112 21.35 -9.31 -38.91
CA ASP A 112 19.96 -9.67 -38.67
C ASP A 112 19.55 -9.33 -37.23
N LYS A 113 18.30 -8.89 -37.06
CA LYS A 113 17.69 -8.69 -35.75
C LYS A 113 16.94 -9.93 -35.30
N VAL A 114 17.18 -10.36 -34.07
CA VAL A 114 16.66 -11.61 -33.53
C VAL A 114 16.26 -11.47 -32.06
N LEU A 115 15.20 -12.18 -31.70
CA LEU A 115 14.80 -12.47 -30.32
C LEU A 115 15.44 -13.80 -29.88
N CYS A 116 16.14 -13.80 -28.75
CA CYS A 116 16.57 -15.04 -28.12
C CYS A 116 15.42 -15.60 -27.28
N LEU A 117 14.95 -16.80 -27.66
CA LEU A 117 13.83 -17.46 -26.98
C LEU A 117 14.26 -18.21 -25.72
N THR A 118 15.55 -18.52 -25.58
CA THR A 118 16.10 -19.07 -24.34
C THR A 118 16.16 -17.99 -23.27
N THR A 119 15.84 -18.37 -22.03
CA THR A 119 15.92 -17.48 -20.87
C THR A 119 17.30 -16.82 -20.74
N MET A 120 17.33 -15.52 -20.44
CA MET A 120 18.55 -14.75 -20.29
C MET A 120 19.46 -15.25 -19.17
N THR A 121 18.92 -16.00 -18.21
CA THR A 121 19.70 -16.62 -17.13
C THR A 121 20.70 -17.65 -17.64
N ALA A 122 20.48 -18.19 -18.84
CA ALA A 122 21.37 -19.11 -19.51
C ALA A 122 22.53 -18.41 -20.22
N HIS A 123 22.49 -17.09 -20.42
CA HIS A 123 23.40 -16.39 -21.32
C HIS A 123 24.35 -15.43 -20.60
N PRO A 124 25.64 -15.43 -20.96
CA PRO A 124 26.53 -14.36 -20.56
C PRO A 124 26.04 -13.01 -21.12
N LEU A 125 26.01 -12.01 -20.25
CA LEU A 125 25.46 -10.70 -20.51
C LEU A 125 26.43 -9.62 -20.02
N TYR A 126 26.60 -8.59 -20.84
CA TYR A 126 27.26 -7.35 -20.48
C TYR A 126 26.33 -6.18 -20.76
N LEU A 127 26.16 -5.30 -19.79
CA LEU A 127 25.39 -4.06 -19.93
C LEU A 127 26.31 -2.86 -19.78
N GLU A 128 26.26 -1.95 -20.76
CA GLU A 128 26.87 -0.64 -20.70
C GLU A 128 25.93 0.35 -20.00
N ARG A 129 24.64 0.34 -20.40
CA ARG A 129 23.65 1.28 -19.89
C ARG A 129 22.23 0.75 -20.02
N ILE A 130 21.38 1.11 -19.06
CA ILE A 130 19.92 0.98 -19.15
C ILE A 130 19.33 2.38 -19.37
N HIS A 131 18.67 2.58 -20.50
CA HIS A 131 18.14 3.88 -20.91
C HIS A 131 16.79 4.17 -20.25
N SER A 132 15.86 3.23 -20.33
CA SER A 132 14.49 3.37 -19.84
C SER A 132 13.92 2.02 -19.41
N ILE A 133 12.88 2.09 -18.59
CA ILE A 133 12.11 0.93 -18.12
C ILE A 133 10.66 1.11 -18.55
N ASP A 134 10.08 0.10 -19.19
CA ASP A 134 8.65 -0.04 -19.39
C ASP A 134 8.07 -0.93 -18.29
N TYR A 135 7.28 -0.32 -17.41
CA TYR A 135 6.69 -1.02 -16.26
C TYR A 135 5.47 -1.85 -16.62
N ASN A 136 4.84 -1.61 -17.77
CA ASN A 136 3.65 -2.36 -18.17
C ASN A 136 4.02 -3.75 -18.68
N TYR A 137 5.14 -3.84 -19.42
CA TYR A 137 5.66 -5.09 -19.99
C TYR A 137 6.92 -5.63 -19.30
N GLY A 138 7.48 -4.93 -18.31
CA GLY A 138 8.72 -5.33 -17.65
C GLY A 138 9.94 -5.28 -18.58
N GLU A 139 9.98 -4.30 -19.48
CA GLU A 139 11.04 -4.19 -20.48
C GLU A 139 12.08 -3.12 -20.14
N LEU A 140 13.31 -3.37 -20.58
CA LEU A 140 14.45 -2.49 -20.39
C LEU A 140 15.05 -2.17 -21.75
N THR A 141 15.05 -0.90 -22.13
CA THR A 141 15.83 -0.44 -23.28
C THR A 141 17.28 -0.32 -22.85
N VAL A 142 18.19 -1.04 -23.50
CA VAL A 142 19.58 -1.18 -23.03
C VAL A 142 20.59 -0.95 -24.14
N THR A 143 21.84 -0.74 -23.74
CA THR A 143 23.02 -0.88 -24.59
C THR A 143 23.96 -1.87 -23.92
N GLY A 144 24.40 -2.87 -24.67
CA GLY A 144 25.20 -3.96 -24.17
C GLY A 144 25.30 -5.09 -25.19
N TYR A 145 25.84 -6.23 -24.78
CA TYR A 145 25.89 -7.43 -25.62
C TYR A 145 25.62 -8.70 -24.82
N ALA A 146 25.11 -9.72 -25.50
CA ALA A 146 24.94 -11.07 -24.96
C ALA A 146 25.71 -12.08 -25.82
N ILE A 147 26.17 -13.16 -25.18
CA ILE A 147 26.76 -14.32 -25.86
C ILE A 147 25.69 -15.42 -25.92
N VAL A 148 25.30 -15.78 -27.14
CA VAL A 148 24.27 -16.77 -27.43
C VAL A 148 24.93 -18.04 -27.94
N PHE A 149 24.44 -19.20 -27.51
CA PHE A 149 24.99 -20.50 -27.87
C PHE A 149 24.23 -21.15 -29.02
N VAL A 150 24.88 -22.00 -29.81
CA VAL A 150 24.31 -22.61 -31.02
C VAL A 150 22.98 -23.36 -30.79
N ASP A 151 22.75 -23.94 -29.62
CA ASP A 151 21.49 -24.63 -29.29
C ASP A 151 20.38 -23.69 -28.78
N SER A 152 20.65 -22.38 -28.69
CA SER A 152 19.66 -21.39 -28.24
C SER A 152 18.78 -20.99 -29.42
N PRO A 153 17.45 -21.20 -29.36
CA PRO A 153 16.59 -20.85 -30.46
C PRO A 153 16.51 -19.33 -30.60
N LEU A 154 16.70 -18.88 -31.84
CA LEU A 154 16.53 -17.49 -32.25
C LEU A 154 15.29 -17.38 -33.15
N SER A 155 14.56 -16.29 -32.98
CA SER A 155 13.40 -15.95 -33.80
C SER A 155 13.55 -14.59 -34.45
N ALA A 156 13.14 -14.47 -35.71
CA ALA A 156 12.99 -13.16 -36.36
C ALA A 156 11.55 -12.69 -36.17
N ILE A 157 11.38 -11.49 -35.65
CA ILE A 157 10.04 -10.93 -35.42
C ILE A 157 9.52 -10.34 -36.74
N PRO A 158 8.35 -10.79 -37.24
CA PRO A 158 7.77 -10.25 -38.47
C PRO A 158 7.52 -8.74 -38.38
N PRO A 159 7.71 -8.00 -39.50
CA PRO A 159 7.35 -6.59 -39.54
C PRO A 159 5.84 -6.43 -39.30
N GLY A 160 5.47 -5.51 -38.39
CA GLY A 160 4.08 -5.25 -38.01
C GLY A 160 3.66 -5.80 -36.65
N LEU A 161 4.50 -6.62 -36.00
CA LEU A 161 4.33 -6.96 -34.59
C LEU A 161 5.21 -6.06 -33.72
N ALA A 162 4.62 -5.42 -32.71
CA ALA A 162 5.38 -4.67 -31.73
C ALA A 162 6.15 -5.62 -30.82
N LEU A 163 7.40 -5.26 -30.50
CA LEU A 163 8.28 -6.13 -29.71
C LEU A 163 7.75 -6.39 -28.30
N ASN A 164 7.10 -5.40 -27.69
CA ASN A 164 6.70 -5.46 -26.29
C ASN A 164 5.72 -6.58 -25.96
N TYR A 165 4.53 -6.59 -26.59
CA TYR A 165 3.60 -7.70 -26.40
C TYR A 165 4.13 -9.01 -27.00
N THR A 166 5.02 -8.94 -28.00
CA THR A 166 5.58 -10.14 -28.61
C THR A 166 6.49 -10.87 -27.63
N MET A 167 7.43 -10.17 -27.00
CA MET A 167 8.33 -10.73 -26.00
C MET A 167 7.55 -11.21 -24.76
N ALA A 168 6.58 -10.43 -24.28
CA ALA A 168 5.71 -10.84 -23.18
C ALA A 168 4.87 -12.09 -23.48
N THR A 169 4.47 -12.29 -24.74
CA THR A 169 3.76 -13.51 -25.16
C THR A 169 4.71 -14.69 -25.32
N PHE A 170 5.95 -14.46 -25.76
CA PHE A 170 6.95 -15.51 -25.90
C PHE A 170 7.40 -16.10 -24.56
N ASP A 171 7.31 -15.34 -23.48
CA ASP A 171 7.45 -15.81 -22.11
C ASP A 171 6.45 -16.96 -21.79
N GLU A 172 5.28 -16.94 -22.42
CA GLU A 172 4.16 -17.87 -22.21
C GLU A 172 3.93 -18.84 -23.41
N ALA A 173 4.80 -18.82 -24.42
CA ALA A 173 4.49 -19.39 -25.75
C ALA A 173 4.21 -20.91 -25.74
N ALA A 174 4.97 -21.68 -24.98
CA ALA A 174 4.78 -23.12 -24.91
C ALA A 174 3.46 -23.49 -24.20
N SER A 175 3.07 -22.69 -23.20
CA SER A 175 1.80 -22.79 -22.49
C SER A 175 0.61 -22.49 -23.41
N LEU A 176 0.70 -21.45 -24.24
CA LEU A 176 -0.33 -21.10 -25.23
C LEU A 176 -0.58 -22.24 -26.24
N ALA A 177 0.47 -22.84 -26.78
CA ALA A 177 0.36 -23.96 -27.72
C ALA A 177 -0.32 -25.19 -27.06
N SER A 178 0.00 -25.46 -25.81
CA SER A 178 -0.59 -26.54 -25.03
C SER A 178 -2.08 -26.31 -24.75
N ILE A 179 -2.47 -25.08 -24.41
CA ILE A 179 -3.88 -24.69 -24.25
C ILE A 179 -4.65 -24.83 -25.55
N TYR A 180 -4.08 -24.40 -26.68
CA TYR A 180 -4.67 -24.59 -28.00
C TYR A 180 -4.95 -26.08 -28.29
N GLN A 181 -4.05 -26.98 -27.91
CA GLN A 181 -4.24 -28.43 -28.08
C GLN A 181 -5.27 -29.02 -27.09
N ALA A 182 -5.42 -28.43 -25.90
CA ALA A 182 -6.33 -28.90 -24.85
C ALA A 182 -7.77 -28.40 -25.01
N ALA A 183 -7.96 -27.22 -25.60
CA ALA A 183 -9.27 -26.60 -25.79
C ALA A 183 -10.20 -27.43 -26.69
N ARG A 184 -11.48 -27.50 -26.32
CA ARG A 184 -12.56 -28.20 -26.99
C ARG A 184 -13.79 -27.29 -27.18
N PRO A 185 -14.58 -27.48 -28.26
CA PRO A 185 -15.89 -26.87 -28.39
C PRO A 185 -16.84 -27.26 -27.23
N GLY A 186 -17.80 -26.39 -26.91
CA GLY A 186 -18.82 -26.56 -25.88
C GLY A 186 -18.34 -26.31 -24.44
N PHE A 187 -17.05 -26.05 -24.22
CA PHE A 187 -16.48 -25.87 -22.89
C PHE A 187 -16.65 -24.43 -22.37
N ARG A 188 -16.78 -24.31 -21.04
CA ARG A 188 -16.64 -23.07 -20.28
C ARG A 188 -15.20 -22.94 -19.77
N TYR A 189 -14.56 -21.84 -20.12
CA TYR A 189 -13.18 -21.53 -19.79
C TYR A 189 -13.10 -20.42 -18.77
N LEU A 190 -12.22 -20.58 -17.79
CA LEU A 190 -11.80 -19.51 -16.89
C LEU A 190 -10.33 -19.20 -17.14
N ILE A 191 -10.01 -17.94 -17.31
CA ILE A 191 -8.63 -17.45 -17.44
C ILE A 191 -8.40 -16.51 -16.25
N ILE A 192 -7.46 -16.87 -15.38
CA ILE A 192 -6.94 -15.96 -14.35
C ILE A 192 -5.63 -15.42 -14.93
N GLY A 193 -5.67 -14.21 -15.47
CA GLY A 193 -4.53 -13.61 -16.16
C GLY A 193 -3.63 -12.82 -15.20
N LYS A 194 -2.33 -12.79 -15.51
CA LYS A 194 -1.36 -11.89 -14.85
C LYS A 194 -1.52 -10.43 -15.31
N ASP A 195 -2.05 -10.26 -16.52
CA ASP A 195 -2.29 -8.97 -17.17
C ASP A 195 -3.25 -9.04 -18.36
N LEU A 196 -3.49 -7.88 -18.97
CA LEU A 196 -4.42 -7.76 -20.09
C LEU A 196 -3.96 -8.58 -21.30
N THR A 197 -2.65 -8.57 -21.58
CA THR A 197 -2.03 -9.28 -22.70
C THR A 197 -2.19 -10.80 -22.56
N SER A 198 -1.92 -11.35 -21.38
CA SER A 198 -2.13 -12.78 -21.08
C SER A 198 -3.60 -13.17 -21.19
N CYS A 199 -4.53 -12.39 -20.63
CA CYS A 199 -5.97 -12.63 -20.81
C CYS A 199 -6.36 -12.73 -22.30
N VAL A 200 -5.92 -11.77 -23.11
CA VAL A 200 -6.26 -11.71 -24.54
C VAL A 200 -5.60 -12.83 -25.34
N THR A 201 -4.32 -13.13 -25.10
CA THR A 201 -3.59 -14.18 -25.81
C THR A 201 -4.14 -15.57 -25.50
N TYR A 202 -4.41 -15.89 -24.23
CA TYR A 202 -5.02 -17.17 -23.85
C TYR A 202 -6.47 -17.29 -24.34
N ALA A 203 -7.27 -16.22 -24.25
CA ALA A 203 -8.63 -16.23 -24.81
C ALA A 203 -8.62 -16.47 -26.32
N SER A 204 -7.64 -15.88 -27.02
CA SER A 204 -7.47 -16.05 -28.46
C SER A 204 -7.00 -17.46 -28.83
N ALA A 205 -6.09 -18.05 -28.06
CA ALA A 205 -5.67 -19.44 -28.23
C ALA A 205 -6.87 -20.41 -28.05
N VAL A 206 -7.70 -20.18 -27.03
CA VAL A 206 -8.93 -20.95 -26.80
C VAL A 206 -9.91 -20.79 -27.96
N LYS A 207 -10.23 -19.56 -28.38
CA LYS A 207 -11.14 -19.29 -29.51
C LYS A 207 -10.66 -19.91 -30.81
N ARG A 208 -9.34 -19.90 -31.05
CA ARG A 208 -8.74 -20.49 -32.25
C ARG A 208 -8.91 -22.01 -32.30
N ALA A 209 -8.89 -22.67 -31.15
CA ALA A 209 -9.07 -24.12 -31.04
C ALA A 209 -10.55 -24.55 -30.99
N ALA A 210 -11.35 -23.89 -30.14
CA ALA A 210 -12.75 -24.26 -29.88
C ALA A 210 -13.75 -23.60 -30.86
N GLY A 211 -13.32 -22.61 -31.64
CA GLY A 211 -14.20 -21.79 -32.46
C GLY A 211 -15.12 -20.91 -31.62
N GLN A 212 -16.30 -20.59 -32.17
CA GLN A 212 -17.32 -19.78 -31.49
C GLN A 212 -18.13 -20.56 -30.44
N ASP A 213 -18.02 -21.89 -30.45
CA ASP A 213 -18.70 -22.76 -29.49
C ASP A 213 -17.84 -22.88 -28.21
N CYS A 214 -17.68 -21.77 -27.49
CA CYS A 214 -17.05 -21.75 -26.19
C CYS A 214 -17.57 -20.57 -25.37
N TYR A 215 -17.47 -20.65 -24.04
CA TYR A 215 -17.74 -19.53 -23.15
C TYR A 215 -16.47 -19.22 -22.37
N ILE A 216 -16.03 -17.97 -22.32
CA ILE A 216 -14.76 -17.59 -21.71
C ILE A 216 -15.01 -16.49 -20.69
N THR A 217 -14.53 -16.70 -19.47
CA THR A 217 -14.46 -15.68 -18.43
C THR A 217 -13.01 -15.35 -18.14
N ALA A 218 -12.67 -14.06 -18.08
CA ALA A 218 -11.38 -13.59 -17.60
C ALA A 218 -11.50 -12.99 -16.20
N ILE A 219 -10.53 -13.27 -15.34
CA ILE A 219 -10.30 -12.63 -14.05
C ILE A 219 -8.90 -12.01 -14.08
N LEU A 220 -8.83 -10.74 -13.71
CA LEU A 220 -7.58 -10.04 -13.41
C LEU A 220 -7.57 -9.65 -11.94
N ASP A 221 -6.39 -9.69 -11.32
CA ASP A 221 -6.20 -9.13 -9.99
C ASP A 221 -6.30 -7.59 -10.02
N GLU A 222 -6.73 -6.99 -8.90
CA GLU A 222 -6.81 -5.53 -8.74
C GLU A 222 -5.44 -4.85 -8.90
N ASP A 223 -4.35 -5.49 -8.49
CA ASP A 223 -2.99 -4.99 -8.68
C ASP A 223 -2.47 -5.35 -10.10
N GLY A 224 -3.06 -6.35 -10.75
CA GLY A 224 -2.71 -6.84 -12.08
C GLY A 224 -3.07 -5.89 -13.24
N ILE A 225 -4.02 -4.95 -13.04
CA ILE A 225 -4.39 -3.97 -14.08
C ILE A 225 -3.37 -2.83 -14.23
N GLY A 226 -2.39 -2.75 -13.32
CA GLY A 226 -1.31 -1.78 -13.34
C GLY A 226 -1.84 -0.35 -13.25
N THR A 227 -1.59 0.44 -14.29
CA THR A 227 -2.01 1.85 -14.33
C THR A 227 -3.42 2.04 -14.84
N LEU A 228 -3.98 1.05 -15.55
CA LEU A 228 -5.28 1.14 -16.22
C LEU A 228 -6.46 1.25 -15.23
N THR A 229 -7.54 1.88 -15.69
CA THR A 229 -8.79 1.90 -14.94
C THR A 229 -9.58 0.61 -15.14
N HIS A 230 -10.45 0.30 -14.18
CA HIS A 230 -11.35 -0.86 -14.28
C HIS A 230 -12.24 -0.82 -15.54
N GLU A 231 -12.64 0.38 -15.97
CA GLU A 231 -13.50 0.55 -17.13
C GLU A 231 -12.74 0.28 -18.43
N GLU A 232 -11.53 0.81 -18.58
CA GLU A 232 -10.67 0.55 -19.76
C GLU A 232 -10.38 -0.95 -19.92
N VAL A 233 -10.04 -1.62 -18.81
CA VAL A 233 -9.79 -3.06 -18.80
C VAL A 233 -11.03 -3.85 -19.21
N ARG A 234 -12.20 -3.52 -18.65
CA ARG A 234 -13.47 -4.19 -19.00
C ARG A 234 -13.85 -3.98 -20.46
N GLN A 235 -13.73 -2.75 -20.96
CA GLN A 235 -14.05 -2.41 -22.34
C GLN A 235 -13.14 -3.15 -23.34
N GLU A 236 -11.84 -3.24 -23.04
CA GLU A 236 -10.94 -3.98 -23.92
C GLU A 236 -11.22 -5.49 -23.83
N LEU A 237 -11.33 -6.08 -22.64
CA LEU A 237 -11.59 -7.51 -22.48
C LEU A 237 -12.94 -7.96 -23.03
N ALA A 238 -13.97 -7.11 -23.04
CA ALA A 238 -15.29 -7.45 -23.58
C ALA A 238 -15.27 -7.86 -25.07
N GLN A 239 -14.21 -7.51 -25.81
CA GLN A 239 -14.03 -7.93 -27.21
C GLN A 239 -13.48 -9.37 -27.31
N TRP A 240 -12.82 -9.84 -26.25
CA TRP A 240 -12.06 -11.09 -26.25
C TRP A 240 -12.75 -12.19 -25.45
N VAL A 241 -13.51 -11.84 -24.41
CA VAL A 241 -14.16 -12.80 -23.52
C VAL A 241 -15.64 -12.47 -23.34
N HIS A 242 -16.42 -13.44 -22.83
CA HIS A 242 -17.85 -13.27 -22.60
C HIS A 242 -18.14 -12.51 -21.31
N SER A 243 -17.29 -12.71 -20.29
CA SER A 243 -17.34 -12.00 -19.01
C SER A 243 -15.93 -11.66 -18.55
N ALA A 244 -15.76 -10.48 -17.96
CA ALA A 244 -14.49 -10.02 -17.41
C ALA A 244 -14.69 -9.45 -16.00
N TYR A 245 -13.85 -9.87 -15.07
CA TYR A 245 -13.88 -9.45 -13.68
C TYR A 245 -12.50 -8.96 -13.24
N ILE A 246 -12.51 -7.94 -12.39
CA ILE A 246 -11.32 -7.43 -11.72
C ILE A 246 -11.60 -7.61 -10.24
N LEU A 247 -10.87 -8.52 -9.58
CA LEU A 247 -11.16 -9.00 -8.23
C LEU A 247 -9.85 -9.27 -7.51
N ASN A 248 -9.84 -9.05 -6.19
CA ASN A 248 -8.70 -9.41 -5.35
C ASN A 248 -8.54 -10.94 -5.26
N VAL A 249 -7.58 -11.52 -6.00
CA VAL A 249 -7.39 -12.98 -6.05
C VAL A 249 -6.83 -13.54 -4.75
N ALA A 250 -6.18 -12.70 -3.93
CA ALA A 250 -5.74 -13.05 -2.57
C ALA A 250 -6.90 -13.26 -1.58
N ARG A 251 -8.15 -12.96 -1.99
CA ARG A 251 -9.38 -13.30 -1.26
C ARG A 251 -10.24 -14.29 -2.05
N PRO A 252 -9.77 -15.53 -2.27
CA PRO A 252 -10.35 -16.45 -3.25
C PRO A 252 -11.79 -16.86 -2.95
N VAL A 253 -12.17 -16.99 -1.68
CA VAL A 253 -13.56 -17.34 -1.32
C VAL A 253 -14.51 -16.20 -1.73
N GLN A 254 -14.18 -14.96 -1.37
CA GLN A 254 -14.99 -13.79 -1.73
C GLN A 254 -15.06 -13.61 -3.26
N ALA A 255 -13.93 -13.72 -3.94
CA ALA A 255 -13.88 -13.67 -5.39
C ALA A 255 -14.76 -14.78 -6.01
N SER A 256 -14.71 -16.00 -5.49
CA SER A 256 -15.53 -17.10 -5.99
C SER A 256 -17.03 -16.88 -5.77
N GLU A 257 -17.43 -16.28 -4.64
CA GLU A 257 -18.84 -15.96 -4.36
C GLU A 257 -19.40 -14.97 -5.38
N VAL A 258 -18.62 -13.94 -5.73
CA VAL A 258 -18.99 -12.95 -6.75
C VAL A 258 -19.20 -13.63 -8.11
N ILE A 259 -18.25 -14.47 -8.53
CA ILE A 259 -18.33 -15.17 -9.82
C ILE A 259 -19.49 -16.16 -9.82
N LEU A 260 -19.66 -16.98 -8.78
CA LEU A 260 -20.73 -17.98 -8.72
C LEU A 260 -22.12 -17.34 -8.65
N ALA A 261 -22.26 -16.19 -7.99
CA ALA A 261 -23.51 -15.44 -7.97
C ALA A 261 -23.90 -14.92 -9.37
N ALA A 262 -22.92 -14.44 -10.14
CA ALA A 262 -23.14 -13.89 -11.48
C ALA A 262 -23.31 -14.99 -12.55
N GLU A 263 -22.37 -15.94 -12.60
CA GLU A 263 -22.21 -16.93 -13.68
C GLU A 263 -23.02 -18.20 -13.48
N LYS A 264 -23.34 -18.55 -12.21
CA LYS A 264 -24.15 -19.71 -11.78
C LYS A 264 -23.68 -21.10 -12.24
N LYS A 265 -22.64 -21.20 -13.06
CA LYS A 265 -22.06 -22.45 -13.58
C LYS A 265 -20.55 -22.42 -13.45
N ALA A 266 -20.00 -23.54 -12.97
CA ALA A 266 -18.57 -23.80 -12.90
C ALA A 266 -17.95 -24.01 -14.30
N TYR A 267 -16.62 -23.98 -14.37
CA TYR A 267 -15.84 -24.04 -15.60
C TYR A 267 -15.29 -25.44 -15.89
N ASP A 268 -15.27 -25.83 -17.17
CA ASP A 268 -14.72 -27.10 -17.64
C ASP A 268 -13.19 -27.12 -17.61
N LEU A 269 -12.58 -25.97 -17.94
CA LEU A 269 -11.14 -25.80 -18.00
C LEU A 269 -10.77 -24.42 -17.43
N THR A 270 -9.89 -24.40 -16.43
CA THR A 270 -9.33 -23.16 -15.88
C THR A 270 -7.85 -23.07 -16.19
N ILE A 271 -7.41 -21.89 -16.62
CA ILE A 271 -6.03 -21.53 -16.92
C ILE A 271 -5.61 -20.50 -15.88
N ASN A 272 -4.67 -20.87 -15.02
CA ASN A 272 -4.06 -19.96 -14.07
C ASN A 272 -2.72 -19.48 -14.62
N CYS A 273 -2.67 -18.21 -14.99
CA CYS A 273 -1.45 -17.51 -15.38
C CYS A 273 -0.83 -16.71 -14.22
N GLU A 274 -1.47 -16.77 -13.04
CA GLU A 274 -1.13 -15.93 -11.89
C GLU A 274 -0.43 -16.76 -10.80
N ASP A 275 0.64 -16.17 -10.25
CA ASP A 275 1.46 -16.77 -9.19
C ASP A 275 1.17 -16.18 -7.80
N LEU A 276 0.15 -15.31 -7.69
CA LEU A 276 -0.38 -14.80 -6.43
C LEU A 276 -1.05 -15.90 -5.59
N MET A 277 -0.74 -15.88 -4.29
CA MET A 277 -1.40 -16.75 -3.30
C MET A 277 -2.91 -16.47 -3.25
N GLY A 278 -3.71 -17.53 -3.37
CA GLY A 278 -5.16 -17.49 -3.45
C GLY A 278 -5.69 -17.80 -4.85
N SER A 279 -4.95 -17.48 -5.91
CA SER A 279 -5.36 -17.80 -7.30
C SER A 279 -5.59 -19.30 -7.48
N GLU A 280 -4.80 -20.13 -6.80
CA GLU A 280 -4.85 -21.57 -6.87
C GLU A 280 -6.11 -22.14 -6.18
N VAL A 281 -6.54 -21.52 -5.08
CA VAL A 281 -7.81 -21.83 -4.39
C VAL A 281 -8.98 -21.42 -5.28
N LEU A 282 -8.91 -20.23 -5.88
CA LEU A 282 -9.96 -19.71 -6.75
C LEU A 282 -10.18 -20.63 -7.97
N CYS A 283 -9.10 -21.14 -8.56
CA CYS A 283 -9.15 -22.15 -9.63
C CYS A 283 -9.90 -23.40 -9.19
N VAL A 284 -9.55 -23.96 -8.03
CA VAL A 284 -10.20 -25.16 -7.48
C VAL A 284 -11.68 -24.90 -7.22
N LEU A 285 -12.05 -23.75 -6.64
CA LEU A 285 -13.45 -23.42 -6.33
C LEU A 285 -14.31 -23.31 -7.59
N LEU A 286 -13.80 -22.64 -8.63
CA LEU A 286 -14.58 -22.30 -9.82
C LEU A 286 -14.59 -23.38 -10.91
N THR A 287 -13.65 -24.32 -10.89
CA THR A 287 -13.63 -25.44 -11.85
C THR A 287 -14.66 -26.49 -11.47
N ARG A 288 -15.32 -27.18 -12.40
CA ARG A 288 -16.31 -28.21 -12.04
C ARG A 288 -15.66 -29.53 -11.60
N GLN A 289 -16.46 -30.44 -11.03
CA GLN A 289 -16.03 -31.82 -10.80
C GLN A 289 -15.60 -32.48 -12.12
N LYS A 290 -14.46 -33.19 -12.09
CA LYS A 290 -13.77 -33.75 -13.27
C LYS A 290 -13.43 -32.70 -14.34
N GLY A 291 -13.25 -31.45 -13.91
CA GLY A 291 -12.75 -30.36 -14.76
C GLY A 291 -11.23 -30.35 -14.79
N LYS A 292 -10.67 -29.55 -15.69
CA LYS A 292 -9.22 -29.45 -15.93
C LYS A 292 -8.65 -28.15 -15.37
N LEU A 293 -7.48 -28.23 -14.74
CA LEU A 293 -6.73 -27.09 -14.23
C LEU A 293 -5.37 -27.04 -14.91
N TYR A 294 -5.03 -25.90 -15.49
CA TYR A 294 -3.74 -25.65 -16.12
C TYR A 294 -3.02 -24.52 -15.40
N TYR A 295 -1.78 -24.78 -14.97
CA TYR A 295 -0.90 -23.78 -14.37
C TYR A 295 0.25 -23.48 -15.33
N THR A 296 0.51 -22.20 -15.59
CA THR A 296 1.66 -21.75 -16.40
C THR A 296 2.98 -21.93 -15.66
N ASN A 297 2.96 -21.94 -14.32
CA ASN A 297 4.12 -22.14 -13.45
C ASN A 297 3.90 -23.25 -12.40
N LEU A 298 5.00 -23.84 -11.93
CA LEU A 298 5.07 -24.79 -10.82
C LEU A 298 5.09 -24.12 -9.45
N LYS A 299 5.52 -22.85 -9.37
CA LYS A 299 5.69 -22.15 -8.10
C LYS A 299 4.34 -21.93 -7.42
N ASN A 300 4.27 -22.39 -6.16
CA ASN A 300 3.19 -22.18 -5.18
C ASN A 300 1.77 -22.69 -5.51
N SER A 301 1.39 -22.84 -6.78
CA SER A 301 -0.01 -23.05 -7.15
C SER A 301 -0.38 -24.53 -7.30
N TYR A 302 0.52 -25.38 -7.80
CA TYR A 302 0.18 -26.78 -8.11
C TYR A 302 -0.05 -27.64 -6.85
N SER A 303 0.92 -27.65 -5.93
CA SER A 303 0.87 -28.49 -4.72
C SER A 303 -0.30 -28.12 -3.80
N HIS A 304 -0.53 -26.82 -3.61
CA HIS A 304 -1.63 -26.31 -2.81
C HIS A 304 -2.99 -26.65 -3.45
N SER A 305 -3.12 -26.53 -4.77
CA SER A 305 -4.38 -26.86 -5.46
C SER A 305 -4.79 -28.31 -5.28
N LEU A 306 -3.83 -29.24 -5.26
CA LEU A 306 -4.11 -30.66 -5.00
C LEU A 306 -4.67 -30.87 -3.59
N LEU A 307 -4.04 -30.26 -2.57
CA LEU A 307 -4.51 -30.33 -1.18
C LEU A 307 -5.90 -29.69 -1.01
N PHE A 308 -6.14 -28.56 -1.68
CA PHE A 308 -7.44 -27.90 -1.66
C PHE A 308 -8.51 -28.76 -2.33
N ALA A 309 -8.23 -29.31 -3.51
CA ALA A 309 -9.15 -30.21 -4.21
C ALA A 309 -9.48 -31.45 -3.36
N GLU A 310 -8.48 -32.07 -2.73
CA GLU A 310 -8.66 -33.19 -1.80
C GLU A 310 -9.56 -32.82 -0.62
N SER A 311 -9.29 -31.68 0.03
CA SER A 311 -10.08 -31.21 1.18
C SER A 311 -11.56 -30.98 0.86
N MET A 312 -11.86 -30.70 -0.41
CA MET A 312 -13.21 -30.48 -0.91
C MET A 312 -13.83 -31.73 -1.55
N SER A 313 -13.14 -32.88 -1.52
CA SER A 313 -13.53 -34.10 -2.24
C SER A 313 -13.80 -33.87 -3.72
N LYS A 314 -12.99 -32.99 -4.34
CA LYS A 314 -13.11 -32.57 -5.73
C LYS A 314 -12.09 -33.30 -6.59
N GLU A 315 -12.57 -34.07 -7.55
CA GLU A 315 -11.75 -34.78 -8.51
C GLU A 315 -11.43 -33.83 -9.67
N LEU A 316 -10.17 -33.46 -9.86
CA LEU A 316 -9.73 -32.52 -10.89
C LEU A 316 -8.55 -33.10 -11.67
N GLU A 317 -8.48 -32.80 -12.97
CA GLU A 317 -7.33 -33.14 -13.81
C GLU A 317 -6.38 -31.94 -13.84
N THR A 318 -5.30 -32.02 -13.06
CA THR A 318 -4.34 -30.92 -12.90
C THR A 318 -3.15 -31.11 -13.82
N HIS A 319 -2.83 -30.09 -14.60
CA HIS A 319 -1.71 -30.07 -15.54
C HIS A 319 -0.79 -28.89 -15.25
N VAL A 320 0.51 -29.15 -15.33
CA VAL A 320 1.54 -28.12 -15.39
C VAL A 320 1.91 -27.95 -16.84
N LEU A 321 1.83 -26.72 -17.34
CA LEU A 321 2.22 -26.41 -18.70
C LEU A 321 3.74 -26.44 -18.83
N GLY A 322 4.24 -27.20 -19.81
CA GLY A 322 5.68 -27.31 -20.05
C GLY A 322 6.20 -26.04 -20.71
N GLN A 323 7.25 -25.43 -20.15
CA GLN A 323 7.86 -24.18 -20.65
C GLN A 323 8.63 -24.33 -21.97
N PHE A 324 8.79 -25.56 -22.49
CA PHE A 324 9.46 -25.79 -23.77
C PHE A 324 8.75 -26.85 -24.61
N THR A 325 8.36 -26.49 -25.83
CA THR A 325 7.77 -27.39 -26.83
C THR A 325 8.38 -27.10 -28.20
N ILE A 326 8.81 -28.12 -28.94
CA ILE A 326 9.37 -27.90 -30.28
C ILE A 326 8.27 -27.36 -31.20
N GLY A 327 8.53 -26.24 -31.88
CA GLY A 327 7.62 -25.66 -32.88
C GLY A 327 6.60 -24.65 -32.37
N TYR A 328 6.68 -24.19 -31.11
CA TYR A 328 5.78 -23.13 -30.61
C TYR A 328 5.99 -21.77 -31.30
N GLU A 329 7.18 -21.51 -31.85
CA GLU A 329 7.55 -20.23 -32.46
C GLU A 329 6.56 -19.82 -33.56
N ALA A 330 6.37 -20.70 -34.56
CA ALA A 330 5.49 -20.42 -35.70
C ALA A 330 4.03 -20.23 -35.27
N PHE A 331 3.56 -21.05 -34.32
CA PHE A 331 2.21 -20.92 -33.77
C PHE A 331 2.02 -19.58 -33.04
N THR A 332 2.98 -19.19 -32.22
CA THR A 332 2.91 -17.97 -31.39
C THR A 332 2.91 -16.73 -32.27
N LEU A 333 3.80 -16.65 -33.25
CA LEU A 333 3.85 -15.53 -34.20
C LEU A 333 2.57 -15.42 -35.03
N ASP A 334 2.01 -16.54 -35.48
CA ASP A 334 0.78 -16.55 -36.26
C ASP A 334 -0.45 -16.18 -35.39
N LEU A 335 -0.49 -16.62 -34.13
CA LEU A 335 -1.49 -16.17 -33.17
C LEU A 335 -1.40 -14.66 -32.95
N LEU A 336 -0.21 -14.14 -32.65
CA LEU A 336 0.04 -12.70 -32.47
C LEU A 336 -0.38 -11.89 -33.69
N ALA A 337 0.00 -12.32 -34.89
CA ALA A 337 -0.39 -11.67 -36.14
C ALA A 337 -1.92 -11.58 -36.30
N SER A 338 -2.65 -12.63 -35.89
CA SER A 338 -4.12 -12.64 -35.96
C SER A 338 -4.81 -11.68 -34.99
N ILE A 339 -4.12 -11.26 -33.92
CA ILE A 339 -4.68 -10.39 -32.87
C ILE A 339 -3.93 -9.07 -32.70
N ALA A 340 -2.99 -8.76 -33.59
CA ALA A 340 -2.08 -7.61 -33.49
C ALA A 340 -2.85 -6.29 -33.29
N GLY A 341 -3.92 -6.05 -34.05
CA GLY A 341 -4.73 -4.83 -33.89
C GLY A 341 -5.42 -4.71 -32.52
N GLY A 342 -5.60 -5.81 -31.80
CA GLY A 342 -6.04 -5.82 -30.40
C GLY A 342 -4.93 -5.42 -29.44
N LEU A 343 -3.78 -6.07 -29.59
CA LEU A 343 -2.60 -5.82 -28.77
C LEU A 343 -2.05 -4.40 -28.98
N ASP A 344 -2.16 -3.86 -30.20
CA ASP A 344 -1.79 -2.48 -30.51
C ASP A 344 -2.68 -1.46 -29.77
N ARG A 345 -3.97 -1.77 -29.57
CA ARG A 345 -4.85 -0.93 -28.73
C ARG A 345 -4.44 -0.99 -27.25
N ILE A 346 -4.10 -2.17 -26.74
CA ILE A 346 -3.59 -2.34 -25.37
C ILE A 346 -2.31 -1.51 -25.18
N ASN A 347 -1.40 -1.57 -26.15
CA ASN A 347 -0.22 -0.70 -26.19
C ASN A 347 -0.57 0.78 -26.12
N ALA A 348 -1.51 1.23 -26.97
CA ALA A 348 -1.92 2.63 -27.00
C ALA A 348 -2.53 3.07 -25.65
N LEU A 349 -3.27 2.20 -24.96
CA LEU A 349 -3.77 2.46 -23.61
C LEU A 349 -2.61 2.64 -22.62
N TYR A 350 -1.65 1.73 -22.61
CA TYR A 350 -0.46 1.83 -21.76
C TYR A 350 0.37 3.09 -22.03
N ASP A 351 0.56 3.46 -23.30
CA ASP A 351 1.27 4.69 -23.68
C ASP A 351 0.52 5.95 -23.22
N SER A 352 -0.81 5.97 -23.40
CA SER A 352 -1.65 7.09 -22.98
C SER A 352 -1.58 7.34 -21.47
N GLN A 353 -1.55 6.26 -20.68
CA GLN A 353 -1.36 6.28 -19.23
C GLN A 353 0.03 6.75 -18.84
N ALA A 354 1.09 6.26 -19.49
CA ALA A 354 2.45 6.72 -19.24
C ALA A 354 2.58 8.22 -19.51
N ILE A 355 1.92 8.73 -20.55
CA ILE A 355 1.86 10.17 -20.85
C ILE A 355 1.03 10.91 -19.79
N ALA A 356 -0.15 10.39 -19.42
CA ALA A 356 -1.01 11.00 -18.40
C ALA A 356 -0.32 11.05 -17.03
N LEU A 357 0.39 10.00 -16.63
CA LEU A 357 1.19 9.93 -15.40
C LEU A 357 2.41 10.84 -15.48
N ARG A 358 3.11 10.94 -16.63
CA ARG A 358 4.20 11.93 -16.82
C ARG A 358 3.66 13.36 -16.81
N GLN A 359 2.47 13.60 -17.34
CA GLN A 359 1.78 14.90 -17.29
C GLN A 359 1.20 15.19 -15.92
N ALA A 360 0.76 14.19 -15.17
CA ALA A 360 0.28 14.25 -13.79
C ALA A 360 1.45 14.37 -12.82
N SER A 361 2.63 13.84 -13.16
CA SER A 361 3.88 14.00 -12.42
C SER A 361 4.51 15.35 -12.74
N LYS A 362 4.54 15.76 -14.02
CA LYS A 362 4.86 17.14 -14.41
C LYS A 362 3.85 18.11 -13.81
N LYS A 363 2.55 17.80 -13.77
CA LYS A 363 1.54 18.55 -13.01
C LYS A 363 1.82 18.42 -11.52
N ALA A 364 2.20 17.32 -10.91
CA ALA A 364 2.53 17.30 -9.49
C ALA A 364 3.76 18.17 -9.17
N LEU A 365 4.69 18.27 -10.14
CA LEU A 365 5.89 19.12 -10.12
C LEU A 365 5.62 20.59 -10.54
N THR A 366 4.52 20.90 -11.25
CA THR A 366 4.13 22.26 -11.73
C THR A 366 2.82 22.79 -11.11
N THR A 367 2.04 21.93 -10.47
CA THR A 367 0.79 22.14 -9.70
C THR A 367 1.09 22.03 -8.21
N SER A 368 2.36 22.13 -7.82
CA SER A 368 2.79 22.65 -6.51
C SER A 368 2.66 24.18 -6.44
N SER A 369 1.85 24.78 -7.31
CA SER A 369 1.65 26.23 -7.41
C SER A 369 0.18 26.67 -7.53
N GLU A 370 -0.79 25.86 -7.06
CA GLU A 370 -2.14 26.35 -6.65
C GLU A 370 -2.73 25.40 -5.58
N LYS A 371 -3.04 25.74 -4.32
CA LYS A 371 -2.60 26.78 -3.39
C LYS A 371 -2.43 26.04 -2.05
N ILE A 372 -1.21 25.66 -1.67
CA ILE A 372 -0.94 25.30 -0.26
C ILE A 372 -1.39 26.51 0.56
N GLY A 373 -2.45 26.31 1.34
CA GLY A 373 -2.94 27.32 2.25
C GLY A 373 -2.00 27.35 3.45
N LYS A 374 -1.40 28.51 3.69
CA LYS A 374 -0.67 28.77 4.93
C LYS A 374 -1.27 29.99 5.58
N ILE A 375 -1.87 29.80 6.75
CA ILE A 375 -2.32 30.89 7.60
C ILE A 375 -1.56 30.75 8.91
N ASP A 376 -0.75 31.76 9.22
CA ASP A 376 0.23 31.69 10.31
C ASP A 376 1.13 30.45 10.19
N ASP A 377 1.09 29.57 11.18
CA ASP A 377 1.85 28.32 11.24
C ASP A 377 1.00 27.09 10.87
N PHE A 378 -0.21 27.31 10.32
CA PHE A 378 -1.15 26.26 9.96
C PHE A 378 -1.13 26.02 8.45
N VAL A 379 -0.68 24.82 8.06
CA VAL A 379 -0.51 24.39 6.66
C VAL A 379 -1.64 23.43 6.29
N PHE A 380 -2.25 23.64 5.12
CA PHE A 380 -3.33 22.81 4.61
C PHE A 380 -3.41 22.82 3.08
N SER A 381 -4.08 21.80 2.54
CA SER A 381 -4.33 21.61 1.11
C SER A 381 -5.78 21.14 0.85
N SER A 382 -6.37 20.37 1.77
CA SER A 382 -7.71 19.78 1.60
C SER A 382 -8.83 20.83 1.58
N PRO A 383 -9.89 20.61 0.78
CA PRO A 383 -11.07 21.47 0.81
C PRO A 383 -11.77 21.50 2.18
N ALA A 384 -11.79 20.36 2.89
CA ALA A 384 -12.39 20.25 4.22
C ALA A 384 -11.67 21.14 5.23
N THR A 385 -10.33 21.13 5.24
CA THR A 385 -9.55 21.99 6.12
C THR A 385 -9.61 23.45 5.69
N ARG A 386 -9.74 23.75 4.39
CA ARG A 386 -9.98 25.13 3.93
C ARG A 386 -11.28 25.70 4.51
N ALA A 387 -12.38 24.96 4.42
CA ALA A 387 -13.67 25.37 4.98
C ALA A 387 -13.59 25.56 6.51
N LEU A 388 -12.90 24.65 7.20
CA LEU A 388 -12.62 24.78 8.64
C LEU A 388 -11.85 26.07 8.96
N VAL A 389 -10.82 26.38 8.18
CA VAL A 389 -10.01 27.59 8.37
C VAL A 389 -10.84 28.86 8.16
N ASP A 390 -11.68 28.89 7.13
CA ASP A 390 -12.58 30.02 6.87
C ASP A 390 -13.58 30.23 8.03
N GLU A 391 -14.14 29.12 8.56
CA GLU A 391 -15.02 29.15 9.74
C GLU A 391 -14.28 29.65 11.00
N VAL A 392 -13.07 29.15 11.23
CA VAL A 392 -12.20 29.56 12.36
C VAL A 392 -11.92 31.07 12.29
N LEU A 393 -11.56 31.60 11.12
CA LEU A 393 -11.26 33.02 10.92
C LEU A 393 -12.50 33.89 11.12
N ASN A 394 -13.68 33.43 10.70
CA ASN A 394 -14.93 34.12 10.98
C ASN A 394 -15.21 34.17 12.49
N ILE A 395 -15.12 33.03 13.18
CA ILE A 395 -15.37 32.93 14.63
C ILE A 395 -14.34 33.69 15.47
N ALA A 396 -13.10 33.82 14.99
CA ALA A 396 -12.04 34.54 15.69
C ALA A 396 -12.41 36.01 15.99
N GLN A 397 -13.20 36.63 15.11
CA GLN A 397 -13.63 38.03 15.22
C GLN A 397 -14.61 38.30 16.37
N TYR A 398 -15.30 37.27 16.86
CA TYR A 398 -16.32 37.39 17.89
C TYR A 398 -15.76 37.04 19.27
N ASP A 399 -16.19 37.77 20.30
CA ASP A 399 -15.78 37.56 21.69
C ASP A 399 -16.76 36.63 22.43
N CYS A 400 -16.84 35.38 21.99
CA CYS A 400 -17.74 34.37 22.56
C CYS A 400 -16.99 33.11 23.00
N ASN A 401 -17.66 32.32 23.86
CA ASN A 401 -17.19 30.99 24.24
C ASN A 401 -17.23 30.05 23.03
N LEU A 402 -16.27 29.13 22.98
CA LEU A 402 -16.09 28.22 21.87
C LEU A 402 -15.73 26.83 22.37
N ILE A 403 -16.32 25.81 21.75
CA ILE A 403 -15.93 24.41 21.93
C ILE A 403 -15.18 23.93 20.69
N LEU A 404 -13.95 23.46 20.88
CA LEU A 404 -13.17 22.74 19.87
C LEU A 404 -13.34 21.24 20.08
N GLN A 405 -14.04 20.57 19.17
CA GLN A 405 -14.23 19.13 19.21
C GLN A 405 -13.32 18.44 18.19
N GLY A 406 -12.83 17.25 18.52
CA GLY A 406 -12.06 16.43 17.59
C GLY A 406 -11.12 15.50 18.32
N GLU A 407 -10.68 14.45 17.64
CA GLU A 407 -9.84 13.40 18.23
C GLU A 407 -8.52 13.94 18.81
N THR A 408 -7.84 13.12 19.62
CA THR A 408 -6.50 13.45 20.11
C THR A 408 -5.54 13.57 18.93
N GLY A 409 -4.69 14.61 18.93
CA GLY A 409 -3.66 14.79 17.89
C GLY A 409 -4.11 15.47 16.60
N VAL A 410 -5.37 15.92 16.45
CA VAL A 410 -5.86 16.60 15.22
C VAL A 410 -5.37 18.05 15.04
N GLY A 411 -4.68 18.64 16.02
CA GLY A 411 -4.17 20.02 15.94
C GLY A 411 -5.06 21.11 16.56
N LYS A 412 -5.88 20.77 17.56
CA LYS A 412 -6.77 21.74 18.26
C LYS A 412 -6.02 22.96 18.82
N GLU A 413 -4.80 22.78 19.34
CA GLU A 413 -3.97 23.89 19.83
C GLU A 413 -3.55 24.87 18.73
N LYS A 414 -3.28 24.37 17.51
CA LYS A 414 -2.95 25.25 16.37
C LYS A 414 -4.16 26.07 15.92
N ILE A 415 -5.35 25.49 16.01
CA ILE A 415 -6.61 26.20 15.77
C ILE A 415 -6.84 27.27 16.84
N LEU A 416 -6.60 26.96 18.12
CA LEU A 416 -6.61 27.95 19.19
C LEU A 416 -5.65 29.11 18.91
N ASP A 417 -4.42 28.82 18.49
CA ASP A 417 -3.44 29.86 18.17
C ASP A 417 -3.92 30.75 17.02
N MET A 418 -4.54 30.15 15.99
CA MET A 418 -5.16 30.89 14.90
C MET A 418 -6.29 31.80 15.39
N ILE A 419 -7.17 31.29 16.26
CA ILE A 419 -8.25 32.08 16.88
C ILE A 419 -7.67 33.24 17.68
N HIS A 420 -6.66 32.98 18.51
CA HIS A 420 -6.05 34.00 19.36
C HIS A 420 -5.42 35.12 18.52
N LYS A 421 -4.57 34.76 17.53
CA LYS A 421 -3.89 35.69 16.62
C LYS A 421 -4.86 36.56 15.81
N ASN A 422 -6.01 36.01 15.44
CA ASN A 422 -7.03 36.68 14.61
C ASN A 422 -8.21 37.27 15.41
N SER A 423 -8.11 37.31 16.74
CA SER A 423 -9.14 37.91 17.61
C SER A 423 -8.81 39.32 18.07
N ILE A 424 -9.81 40.01 18.63
CA ILE A 424 -9.62 41.28 19.35
C ILE A 424 -8.67 41.16 20.56
N ARG A 425 -8.46 39.94 21.07
CA ARG A 425 -7.61 39.63 22.23
C ARG A 425 -6.20 39.16 21.84
N LYS A 426 -5.77 39.34 20.59
CA LYS A 426 -4.45 38.88 20.08
C LYS A 426 -3.23 39.34 20.89
N ASN A 427 -3.30 40.54 21.49
CA ASN A 427 -2.21 41.11 22.32
C ASN A 427 -2.42 40.87 23.82
N LYS A 428 -3.36 40.01 24.20
CA LYS A 428 -3.73 39.69 25.59
C LYS A 428 -3.27 38.28 25.95
N PRO A 429 -3.12 37.94 27.25
CA PRO A 429 -2.65 36.61 27.65
C PRO A 429 -3.56 35.50 27.11
N CYS A 430 -2.97 34.41 26.65
CA CYS A 430 -3.68 33.16 26.33
C CYS A 430 -3.13 32.06 27.24
N ILE A 431 -3.86 31.77 28.31
CA ILE A 431 -3.47 30.76 29.30
C ILE A 431 -4.01 29.41 28.84
N LYS A 432 -3.13 28.44 28.57
CA LYS A 432 -3.48 27.10 28.10
C LYS A 432 -3.31 26.07 29.21
N ILE A 433 -4.37 25.34 29.53
CA ILE A 433 -4.40 24.38 30.63
C ILE A 433 -4.95 23.06 30.14
N ASN A 434 -4.23 21.96 30.40
CA ASN A 434 -4.77 20.62 30.23
C ASN A 434 -5.37 20.14 31.57
N CYS A 435 -6.70 20.03 31.61
CA CYS A 435 -7.44 19.69 32.82
C CYS A 435 -7.09 18.31 33.37
N ALA A 436 -6.71 17.35 32.51
CA ALA A 436 -6.37 16.00 32.92
C ALA A 436 -5.05 15.89 33.68
N THR A 437 -4.18 16.91 33.58
CA THR A 437 -2.88 16.94 34.27
C THR A 437 -2.95 17.49 35.70
N ILE A 438 -4.08 18.08 36.07
CA ILE A 438 -4.26 18.74 37.36
C ILE A 438 -4.75 17.72 38.38
N GLN A 439 -4.07 17.66 39.53
CA GLN A 439 -4.55 16.85 40.65
C GLN A 439 -5.85 17.43 41.20
N GLU A 440 -6.87 16.58 41.38
CA GLU A 440 -8.20 16.98 41.83
C GLU A 440 -8.19 17.81 43.13
N SER A 441 -7.31 17.46 44.07
CA SER A 441 -7.15 18.17 45.35
C SER A 441 -6.62 19.59 45.21
N LEU A 442 -5.86 19.88 44.14
CA LEU A 442 -5.26 21.19 43.88
C LEU A 442 -6.03 21.99 42.84
N ALA A 443 -6.92 21.35 42.08
CA ALA A 443 -7.57 21.96 40.94
C ALA A 443 -8.32 23.25 41.28
N GLU A 444 -9.05 23.28 42.39
CA GLU A 444 -9.73 24.52 42.81
C GLU A 444 -8.75 25.68 43.04
N SER A 445 -7.64 25.41 43.74
CA SER A 445 -6.62 26.41 44.02
C SER A 445 -5.81 26.84 42.79
N GLU A 446 -5.67 25.97 41.78
CA GLU A 446 -5.03 26.30 40.51
C GLU A 446 -5.93 27.18 39.62
N PHE A 447 -7.24 26.86 39.54
CA PHE A 447 -8.18 27.63 38.73
C PHE A 447 -8.49 29.01 39.32
N PHE A 448 -8.74 29.06 40.64
CA PHE A 448 -9.24 30.26 41.34
C PHE A 448 -8.20 30.92 42.25
N GLY A 449 -7.05 30.29 42.50
CA GLY A 449 -6.07 30.85 43.44
C GLY A 449 -6.51 30.73 44.90
N TYR A 450 -5.64 31.17 45.81
CA TYR A 450 -5.89 31.13 47.24
C TYR A 450 -5.29 32.34 47.95
N GLU A 451 -5.92 32.73 49.05
CA GLU A 451 -5.40 33.75 49.98
C GLU A 451 -4.36 33.17 50.94
N ALA A 452 -3.50 34.04 51.47
CA ALA A 452 -2.51 33.65 52.46
C ALA A 452 -3.17 32.95 53.67
N GLY A 453 -2.68 31.76 54.03
CA GLY A 453 -3.21 30.98 55.15
C GLY A 453 -4.48 30.17 54.88
N ALA A 454 -4.92 30.04 53.62
CA ALA A 454 -6.14 29.29 53.28
C ALA A 454 -6.09 27.79 53.65
N PHE A 455 -4.91 27.16 53.67
CA PHE A 455 -4.70 25.77 54.07
C PHE A 455 -3.24 25.52 54.48
N THR A 456 -2.95 24.36 55.10
CA THR A 456 -1.59 23.95 55.50
C THR A 456 -0.70 23.76 54.27
N GLY A 457 0.32 24.62 54.11
CA GLY A 457 1.21 24.65 52.94
C GLY A 457 0.94 25.80 51.96
N ALA A 458 -0.06 26.65 52.22
CA ALA A 458 -0.30 27.85 51.44
C ALA A 458 0.89 28.82 51.54
N GLN A 459 1.33 29.35 50.39
CA GLN A 459 2.36 30.39 50.36
C GLN A 459 1.91 31.64 51.13
N ALA A 460 2.83 32.26 51.87
CA ALA A 460 2.56 33.45 52.66
C ALA A 460 2.06 34.65 51.84
N SER A 461 2.32 34.67 50.54
CA SER A 461 1.85 35.70 49.60
C SER A 461 0.51 35.39 48.92
N GLY A 462 -0.10 34.22 49.18
CA GLY A 462 -1.17 33.68 48.35
C GLY A 462 -0.69 33.30 46.93
N LYS A 463 -1.61 32.87 46.07
CA LYS A 463 -1.36 32.53 44.66
C LYS A 463 -2.55 32.93 43.79
N LYS A 464 -2.28 33.55 42.64
CA LYS A 464 -3.31 33.83 41.62
C LYS A 464 -3.68 32.56 40.85
N GLY A 465 -4.98 32.39 40.59
CA GLY A 465 -5.48 31.28 39.76
C GLY A 465 -5.41 31.57 38.26
N TYR A 466 -5.65 30.54 37.44
CA TYR A 466 -5.66 30.65 35.98
C TYR A 466 -6.64 31.69 35.44
N PHE A 467 -7.79 31.87 36.08
CA PHE A 467 -8.76 32.90 35.68
C PHE A 467 -8.21 34.33 35.86
N GLU A 468 -7.48 34.59 36.94
CA GLU A 468 -6.82 35.88 37.15
C GLU A 468 -5.67 36.10 36.16
N LEU A 469 -4.89 35.05 35.89
CA LEU A 469 -3.78 35.11 34.93
C LEU A 469 -4.28 35.35 33.49
N ALA A 470 -5.46 34.85 33.15
CA ALA A 470 -6.10 35.03 31.85
C ALA A 470 -6.93 36.31 31.74
N ASN A 471 -6.98 37.16 32.77
CA ASN A 471 -7.87 38.32 32.79
C ASN A 471 -7.59 39.28 31.61
N GLY A 472 -8.66 39.66 30.90
CA GLY A 472 -8.60 40.45 29.66
C GLY A 472 -8.18 39.65 28.42
N GLY A 473 -7.93 38.35 28.55
CA GLY A 473 -7.39 37.46 27.52
C GLY A 473 -8.23 36.19 27.31
N ILE A 474 -7.57 35.08 26.97
CA ILE A 474 -8.20 33.79 26.68
C ILE A 474 -7.75 32.77 27.73
N LEU A 475 -8.71 31.98 28.24
CA LEU A 475 -8.43 30.76 29.00
C LEU A 475 -8.82 29.55 28.14
N PHE A 476 -7.82 28.77 27.75
CA PHE A 476 -8.00 27.54 27.01
C PHE A 476 -7.99 26.33 27.95
N LEU A 477 -9.06 25.55 27.92
CA LEU A 477 -9.26 24.36 28.74
C LEU A 477 -9.29 23.12 27.86
N ASP A 478 -8.15 22.43 27.75
CA ASP A 478 -8.08 21.14 27.07
C ASP A 478 -8.56 20.02 28.00
N GLU A 479 -9.21 19.02 27.40
CA GLU A 479 -9.86 17.90 28.09
C GLU A 479 -10.83 18.34 29.21
N VAL A 480 -11.62 19.40 28.97
CA VAL A 480 -12.53 19.98 29.98
C VAL A 480 -13.55 18.97 30.56
N GLY A 481 -13.84 17.90 29.81
CA GLY A 481 -14.71 16.81 30.25
C GLY A 481 -14.15 15.98 31.41
N THR A 482 -12.88 16.17 31.77
CA THR A 482 -12.22 15.49 32.89
C THR A 482 -12.42 16.18 34.23
N LEU A 483 -12.90 17.42 34.25
CA LEU A 483 -13.17 18.17 35.48
C LEU A 483 -14.26 17.51 36.32
N SER A 484 -14.10 17.52 37.64
CA SER A 484 -15.15 17.04 38.55
C SER A 484 -16.41 17.89 38.50
N MET A 485 -17.54 17.31 38.90
CA MET A 485 -18.83 18.00 38.94
C MET A 485 -18.82 19.25 39.82
N ASN A 486 -17.99 19.27 40.87
CA ASN A 486 -17.82 20.43 41.73
C ASN A 486 -17.11 21.57 40.98
N LEU A 487 -15.99 21.29 40.32
CA LEU A 487 -15.28 22.26 39.49
C LEU A 487 -16.14 22.76 38.33
N GLN A 488 -16.91 21.88 37.69
CA GLN A 488 -17.87 22.27 36.66
C GLN A 488 -18.91 23.28 37.18
N SER A 489 -19.40 23.10 38.41
CA SER A 489 -20.35 24.04 39.03
C SER A 489 -19.71 25.42 39.30
N LYS A 490 -18.43 25.45 39.71
CA LYS A 490 -17.70 26.70 39.95
C LYS A 490 -17.35 27.40 38.64
N LEU A 491 -16.92 26.64 37.63
CA LEU A 491 -16.69 27.13 36.28
C LEU A 491 -17.95 27.79 35.70
N LEU A 492 -19.12 27.16 35.87
CA LEU A 492 -20.39 27.74 35.46
C LEU A 492 -20.66 29.09 36.14
N ARG A 493 -20.47 29.19 37.47
CA ARG A 493 -20.66 30.46 38.20
C ARG A 493 -19.76 31.57 37.67
N VAL A 494 -18.48 31.27 37.44
CA VAL A 494 -17.55 32.27 36.89
C VAL A 494 -17.97 32.72 35.50
N LEU A 495 -18.43 31.81 34.65
CA LEU A 495 -18.93 32.12 33.31
C LEU A 495 -20.25 32.91 33.32
N GLN A 496 -21.06 32.78 34.36
CA GLN A 496 -22.34 33.48 34.51
C GLN A 496 -22.17 34.87 35.12
N GLU A 497 -21.40 34.98 36.19
CA GLU A 497 -21.28 36.18 37.02
C GLU A 497 -20.06 37.05 36.64
N SER A 498 -19.10 36.51 35.86
CA SER A 498 -17.82 37.17 35.57
C SER A 498 -17.02 37.54 36.82
N GLN A 499 -17.30 36.86 37.93
CA GLN A 499 -16.69 37.05 39.23
C GLN A 499 -16.50 35.70 39.93
N PHE A 500 -15.53 35.63 40.85
CA PHE A 500 -15.34 34.46 41.70
C PHE A 500 -14.62 34.83 43.00
N TYR A 501 -14.52 33.89 43.94
CA TYR A 501 -13.78 34.06 45.19
C TYR A 501 -12.56 33.13 45.20
N ARG A 502 -11.42 33.64 45.68
CA ARG A 502 -10.24 32.80 45.96
C ARG A 502 -10.56 31.79 47.06
N VAL A 503 -9.85 30.67 47.08
CA VAL A 503 -9.96 29.71 48.19
C VAL A 503 -9.57 30.41 49.49
N GLY A 504 -10.49 30.41 50.47
CA GLY A 504 -10.33 31.12 51.75
C GLY A 504 -10.51 32.64 51.68
N GLY A 505 -10.81 33.20 50.50
CA GLY A 505 -11.04 34.64 50.32
C GLY A 505 -12.50 35.04 50.49
N THR A 506 -12.72 36.27 50.96
CA THR A 506 -14.07 36.84 51.19
C THR A 506 -14.41 37.99 50.23
N SER A 507 -13.46 38.41 49.40
CA SER A 507 -13.65 39.46 48.38
C SER A 507 -13.85 38.85 46.98
N PRO A 508 -14.85 39.34 46.22
CA PRO A 508 -15.04 38.89 44.84
C PRO A 508 -13.96 39.46 43.92
N VAL A 509 -13.46 38.63 43.02
CA VAL A 509 -12.50 38.98 41.97
C VAL A 509 -13.24 39.06 40.65
N SER A 510 -13.35 40.26 40.07
CA SER A 510 -13.96 40.46 38.75
C SER A 510 -12.97 40.17 37.62
N ILE A 511 -13.43 39.43 36.62
CA ILE A 511 -12.61 39.04 35.47
C ILE A 511 -13.36 39.23 34.15
N ASN A 512 -12.61 39.41 33.07
CA ASN A 512 -13.13 39.37 31.72
C ASN A 512 -12.30 38.38 30.89
N VAL A 513 -12.77 37.14 30.78
CA VAL A 513 -12.03 36.04 30.13
C VAL A 513 -12.89 35.40 29.06
N ARG A 514 -12.33 35.25 27.86
CA ARG A 514 -12.93 34.42 26.80
C ARG A 514 -12.52 32.98 27.05
N VAL A 515 -13.48 32.09 27.20
CA VAL A 515 -13.20 30.67 27.47
C VAL A 515 -13.31 29.87 26.20
N ILE A 516 -12.24 29.15 25.86
CA ILE A 516 -12.22 28.20 24.74
C ILE A 516 -11.94 26.82 25.33
N CYS A 517 -12.84 25.89 25.12
CA CYS A 517 -12.70 24.53 25.66
C CYS A 517 -12.43 23.55 24.53
N ALA A 518 -11.64 22.52 24.80
CA ALA A 518 -11.42 21.41 23.90
C ALA A 518 -11.73 20.08 24.59
N ASN A 519 -12.21 19.11 23.81
CA ASN A 519 -12.35 17.73 24.29
C ASN A 519 -12.24 16.74 23.13
N ASN A 520 -11.69 15.56 23.42
CA ASN A 520 -11.57 14.46 22.45
C ASN A 520 -12.91 13.75 22.21
N ILE A 521 -13.73 13.60 23.26
CA ILE A 521 -15.08 13.06 23.19
C ILE A 521 -16.08 14.23 23.08
N PRO A 522 -17.11 14.17 22.22
CA PRO A 522 -18.12 15.22 22.18
C PRO A 522 -18.74 15.48 23.56
N LEU A 523 -18.71 16.73 24.03
CA LEU A 523 -19.18 17.07 25.39
C LEU A 523 -20.66 16.70 25.60
N ARG A 524 -21.48 16.76 24.54
CA ARG A 524 -22.87 16.32 24.56
C ARG A 524 -23.02 14.86 24.99
N GLN A 525 -22.13 13.97 24.54
CA GLN A 525 -22.13 12.57 24.98
C GLN A 525 -21.76 12.42 26.46
N LEU A 526 -20.93 13.32 27.01
CA LEU A 526 -20.62 13.31 28.44
C LEU A 526 -21.80 13.82 29.28
N VAL A 527 -22.60 14.74 28.75
CA VAL A 527 -23.87 15.18 29.37
C VAL A 527 -24.85 14.01 29.48
N GLU A 528 -25.07 13.29 28.37
CA GLU A 528 -25.94 12.11 28.34
C GLU A 528 -25.51 11.01 29.33
N ARG A 529 -24.20 10.91 29.60
CA ARG A 529 -23.62 9.97 30.57
C ARG A 529 -23.59 10.49 32.01
N GLY A 530 -24.10 11.69 32.26
CA GLY A 530 -24.09 12.33 33.59
C GLY A 530 -22.70 12.72 34.10
N LYS A 531 -21.69 12.77 33.21
CA LYS A 531 -20.30 13.14 33.55
C LYS A 531 -20.01 14.62 33.31
N PHE A 532 -20.88 15.31 32.59
CA PHE A 532 -20.77 16.74 32.34
C PHE A 532 -22.11 17.41 32.59
N ARG A 533 -22.12 18.58 33.22
CA ARG A 533 -23.36 19.29 33.50
C ARG A 533 -23.96 19.89 32.23
N GLU A 534 -25.27 19.72 32.08
CA GLU A 534 -26.04 20.24 30.95
C GLU A 534 -26.03 21.79 30.91
N ASP A 535 -26.19 22.43 32.06
CA ASP A 535 -26.18 23.90 32.18
C ASP A 535 -24.84 24.53 31.75
N LEU A 536 -23.72 23.92 32.16
CA LEU A 536 -22.39 24.31 31.74
C LEU A 536 -22.17 24.07 30.24
N TYR A 537 -22.66 22.95 29.71
CA TYR A 537 -22.57 22.67 28.28
C TYR A 537 -23.23 23.77 27.46
N TYR A 538 -24.46 24.17 27.77
CA TYR A 538 -25.15 25.24 27.05
C TYR A 538 -24.46 26.61 27.20
N ARG A 539 -23.82 26.89 28.35
CA ARG A 539 -23.07 28.14 28.54
C ARG A 539 -21.76 28.20 27.75
N LEU A 540 -21.13 27.05 27.51
CA LEU A 540 -19.91 26.93 26.71
C LEU A 540 -20.21 26.82 25.21
N ASN A 541 -21.30 26.15 24.83
CA ASN A 541 -21.68 25.84 23.45
C ASN A 541 -22.36 27.02 22.74
N ILE A 542 -21.71 28.18 22.72
CA ILE A 542 -22.17 29.32 21.90
C ILE A 542 -21.75 29.08 20.44
N CYS A 543 -20.51 28.65 20.23
CA CYS A 543 -20.01 28.15 18.96
C CYS A 543 -19.31 26.80 19.19
N THR A 544 -19.41 25.90 18.21
CA THR A 544 -18.65 24.65 18.18
C THR A 544 -17.94 24.53 16.85
N ILE A 545 -16.64 24.25 16.89
CA ILE A 545 -15.83 23.89 15.72
C ILE A 545 -15.42 22.43 15.87
N THR A 546 -15.76 21.62 14.87
CA THR A 546 -15.37 20.21 14.82
C THR A 546 -14.19 20.05 13.87
N VAL A 547 -13.06 19.58 14.41
CA VAL A 547 -11.82 19.34 13.66
C VAL A 547 -11.83 17.91 13.15
N PRO A 548 -11.85 17.69 11.82
CA PRO A 548 -11.88 16.35 11.27
C PRO A 548 -10.57 15.59 11.54
N PRO A 549 -10.64 14.28 11.75
CA PRO A 549 -9.45 13.43 11.83
C PRO A 549 -8.70 13.42 10.49
N LEU A 550 -7.40 13.14 10.54
CA LEU A 550 -6.51 13.24 9.37
C LEU A 550 -6.94 12.31 8.22
N ARG A 551 -7.54 11.15 8.53
CA ARG A 551 -8.13 10.21 7.56
C ARG A 551 -9.28 10.80 6.72
N GLU A 552 -9.96 11.84 7.19
CA GLU A 552 -11.04 12.53 6.48
C GLU A 552 -10.53 13.73 5.65
N ARG A 553 -9.22 14.03 5.73
CA ARG A 553 -8.55 15.14 5.04
C ARG A 553 -7.18 14.71 4.51
N ARG A 554 -7.16 13.61 3.75
CA ARG A 554 -5.94 12.93 3.30
C ARG A 554 -5.05 13.83 2.43
N GLU A 555 -5.61 14.82 1.74
CA GLU A 555 -4.87 15.77 0.94
C GLU A 555 -3.94 16.67 1.78
N ASP A 556 -4.22 16.84 3.09
CA ASP A 556 -3.35 17.58 3.99
C ASP A 556 -2.08 16.82 4.36
N VAL A 557 -2.08 15.48 4.24
CA VAL A 557 -0.98 14.63 4.70
C VAL A 557 0.33 14.99 4.01
N ALA A 558 0.31 15.19 2.68
CA ALA A 558 1.50 15.55 1.93
C ALA A 558 2.04 16.93 2.32
N ALA A 559 1.17 17.93 2.43
CA ALA A 559 1.56 19.29 2.79
C ALA A 559 2.14 19.35 4.21
N LEU A 560 1.51 18.65 5.16
CA LEU A 560 1.99 18.53 6.54
C LEU A 560 3.31 17.78 6.61
N ALA A 561 3.44 16.65 5.90
CA ALA A 561 4.67 15.85 5.88
C ALA A 561 5.86 16.66 5.35
N HIS A 562 5.67 17.43 4.28
CA HIS A 562 6.70 18.33 3.77
C HIS A 562 7.07 19.43 4.78
N ALA A 563 6.08 20.08 5.40
CA ALA A 563 6.34 21.12 6.39
C ALA A 563 7.11 20.59 7.61
N PHE A 564 6.76 19.39 8.10
CA PHE A 564 7.49 18.74 9.19
C PHE A 564 8.89 18.32 8.78
N LEU A 565 9.05 17.76 7.58
CA LEU A 565 10.34 17.37 7.04
C LEU A 565 11.28 18.57 6.98
N GLU A 566 10.82 19.69 6.42
CA GLU A 566 11.59 20.93 6.31
C GLU A 566 12.00 21.45 7.70
N ALA A 567 11.05 21.52 8.64
CA ALA A 567 11.31 21.98 10.00
C ALA A 567 12.35 21.10 10.73
N HIS A 568 12.28 19.78 10.60
CA HIS A 568 13.23 18.86 11.22
C HIS A 568 14.59 18.88 10.51
N CYS A 569 14.62 18.95 9.18
CA CYS A 569 15.85 19.06 8.40
C CYS A 569 16.64 20.32 8.79
N GLN A 570 15.95 21.47 8.87
CA GLN A 570 16.54 22.73 9.31
C GLN A 570 17.07 22.63 10.74
N ARG A 571 16.34 21.99 11.65
CA ARG A 571 16.75 21.82 13.06
C ARG A 571 18.00 20.96 13.22
N TYR A 572 18.17 19.93 12.40
CA TYR A 572 19.30 18.99 12.49
C TYR A 572 20.44 19.28 11.52
N GLY A 573 20.30 20.28 10.64
CA GLY A 573 21.29 20.60 9.61
C GLY A 573 21.49 19.47 8.61
N VAL A 574 20.43 18.72 8.32
CA VAL A 574 20.42 17.64 7.32
C VAL A 574 19.54 18.02 6.15
N ASP A 575 19.84 17.49 4.97
CA ASP A 575 19.03 17.68 3.77
C ASP A 575 18.40 16.35 3.39
N LYS A 576 17.09 16.23 3.61
CA LYS A 576 16.31 15.02 3.32
C LYS A 576 15.07 15.37 2.51
N VAL A 577 14.72 14.47 1.58
CA VAL A 577 13.56 14.59 0.71
C VAL A 577 12.69 13.33 0.81
N LEU A 578 11.37 13.49 0.72
CA LEU A 578 10.42 12.40 0.58
C LEU A 578 10.27 12.07 -0.91
N ASP A 579 10.42 10.82 -1.29
CA ASP A 579 10.09 10.38 -2.65
C ASP A 579 8.58 10.16 -2.83
N ALA A 580 8.16 9.88 -4.08
CA ALA A 580 6.76 9.65 -4.40
C ALA A 580 6.16 8.45 -3.64
N SER A 581 6.94 7.39 -3.45
CA SER A 581 6.50 6.18 -2.73
C SER A 581 6.25 6.47 -1.24
N ALA A 582 7.06 7.33 -0.62
CA ALA A 582 6.85 7.80 0.75
C ALA A 582 5.54 8.57 0.87
N LEU A 583 5.27 9.51 -0.06
CA LEU A 583 4.02 10.29 -0.05
C LEU A 583 2.78 9.41 -0.26
N VAL A 584 2.84 8.44 -1.17
CA VAL A 584 1.76 7.46 -1.37
C VAL A 584 1.52 6.66 -0.09
N ARG A 585 2.60 6.18 0.57
CA ARG A 585 2.47 5.40 1.80
C ARG A 585 1.85 6.23 2.92
N LEU A 586 2.32 7.46 3.12
CA LEU A 586 1.78 8.38 4.11
C LEU A 586 0.31 8.67 3.86
N ALA A 587 -0.10 8.89 2.60
CA ALA A 587 -1.50 9.14 2.24
C ALA A 587 -2.42 7.92 2.42
N SER A 588 -1.88 6.71 2.33
CA SER A 588 -2.63 5.45 2.46
C SER A 588 -2.93 5.03 3.90
N TYR A 589 -2.23 5.61 4.88
CA TYR A 589 -2.40 5.25 6.30
C TYR A 589 -3.54 6.04 6.96
N ASP A 590 -4.23 5.41 7.92
CA ASP A 590 -5.42 6.00 8.56
C ASP A 590 -5.09 6.99 9.70
N TRP A 591 -3.84 7.04 10.15
CA TRP A 591 -3.36 7.99 11.18
C TRP A 591 -4.24 8.03 12.45
N PRO A 592 -4.34 6.93 13.23
CA PRO A 592 -5.11 6.90 14.46
C PRO A 592 -4.66 7.96 15.49
N GLY A 593 -3.38 8.35 15.51
CA GLY A 593 -2.84 9.45 16.31
C GLY A 593 -2.81 10.80 15.58
N ASN A 594 -3.47 10.89 14.42
CA ASN A 594 -3.66 12.08 13.61
C ASN A 594 -2.35 12.82 13.29
N VAL A 595 -2.35 14.16 13.31
CA VAL A 595 -1.20 14.99 12.92
C VAL A 595 0.01 14.77 13.84
N ARG A 596 -0.23 14.51 15.13
CA ARG A 596 0.85 14.23 16.10
C ARG A 596 1.61 12.94 15.77
N GLU A 597 0.91 11.91 15.31
CA GLU A 597 1.55 10.67 14.86
C GLU A 597 2.35 10.89 13.57
N LEU A 598 1.78 11.63 12.60
CA LEU A 598 2.47 11.99 11.37
C LEU A 598 3.77 12.76 11.64
N GLU A 599 3.72 13.81 12.46
CA GLU A 599 4.90 14.60 12.84
C GLU A 599 5.98 13.72 13.47
N ASN A 600 5.61 12.87 14.43
CA ASN A 600 6.54 11.95 15.10
C ASN A 600 7.16 10.96 14.12
N LEU A 601 6.38 10.44 13.17
CA LEU A 601 6.88 9.51 12.17
C LEU A 601 7.89 10.19 11.24
N ILE A 602 7.57 11.38 10.73
CA ILE A 602 8.50 12.16 9.88
C ILE A 602 9.77 12.51 10.65
N HIS A 603 9.63 12.90 11.92
CA HIS A 603 10.77 13.17 12.78
C HIS A 603 11.69 11.95 12.92
N ARG A 604 11.13 10.77 13.16
CA ARG A 604 11.88 9.51 13.22
C ARG A 604 12.54 9.18 11.88
N ALA A 605 11.84 9.42 10.77
CA ALA A 605 12.39 9.17 9.44
C ALA A 605 13.62 10.04 9.17
N VAL A 606 13.60 11.33 9.56
CA VAL A 606 14.76 12.23 9.45
C VAL A 606 15.98 11.71 10.22
N ILE A 607 15.77 11.14 11.41
CA ILE A 607 16.85 10.64 12.27
C ILE A 607 17.37 9.27 11.81
N ARG A 608 16.46 8.35 11.47
CA ARG A 608 16.78 6.93 11.25
C ARG A 608 17.31 6.67 9.85
N VAL A 609 16.75 7.35 8.85
CA VAL A 609 17.09 7.10 7.45
C VAL A 609 18.45 7.74 7.16
N LYS A 610 19.48 6.91 7.00
CA LYS A 610 20.86 7.38 6.79
C LYS A 610 21.02 8.13 5.46
N ARG A 611 20.32 7.70 4.42
CA ARG A 611 20.31 8.32 3.07
C ARG A 611 19.46 9.60 3.05
N ASN A 612 19.69 10.47 2.06
CA ASN A 612 18.95 11.74 1.95
C ASN A 612 17.54 11.57 1.36
N VAL A 613 17.23 10.43 0.75
CA VAL A 613 15.90 10.15 0.21
C VAL A 613 15.17 9.18 1.14
N ILE A 614 14.03 9.62 1.68
CA ILE A 614 13.12 8.83 2.49
C ILE A 614 12.08 8.21 1.54
N SER A 615 12.01 6.89 1.53
CA SER A 615 11.15 6.09 0.64
C SER A 615 9.96 5.46 1.37
N GLY A 616 9.00 4.93 0.61
CA GLY A 616 7.81 4.26 1.13
C GLY A 616 8.13 3.06 2.04
N GLU A 617 9.21 2.33 1.76
CA GLU A 617 9.72 1.26 2.62
C GLU A 617 10.19 1.80 3.97
N ASP A 618 10.93 2.92 3.99
CA ASP A 618 11.39 3.54 5.25
C ASP A 618 10.20 3.96 6.12
N ILE A 619 9.17 4.54 5.49
CA ILE A 619 7.91 4.90 6.17
C ILE A 619 7.24 3.63 6.71
N GLN A 620 7.19 2.57 5.92
CA GLN A 620 6.52 1.33 6.29
C GLN A 620 7.23 0.59 7.43
N GLU A 621 8.55 0.57 7.45
CA GLU A 621 9.33 0.03 8.57
C GLU A 621 9.04 0.78 9.88
N ILE A 622 8.99 2.11 9.82
CA ILE A 622 8.70 2.94 11.00
C ILE A 622 7.26 2.75 11.48
N LEU A 623 6.29 2.61 10.56
CA LEU A 623 4.89 2.30 10.90
C LEU A 623 4.75 0.93 11.57
N ASN A 624 5.43 -0.09 11.05
CA ASN A 624 5.34 -1.46 11.57
C ASN A 624 5.89 -1.58 12.99
N GLU A 625 6.90 -0.79 13.35
CA GLU A 625 7.44 -0.78 14.73
C GLU A 625 6.51 -0.09 15.73
N ASN A 626 5.77 0.95 15.32
CA ASN A 626 4.78 1.60 16.21
C ASN A 626 3.68 0.63 16.67
N LEU A 627 3.32 -0.36 15.86
CA LEU A 627 2.35 -1.39 16.24
C LEU A 627 2.86 -2.29 17.38
N TYR A 628 4.18 -2.54 17.44
CA TYR A 628 4.81 -3.29 18.53
C TYR A 628 5.00 -2.42 19.78
N ASP A 629 5.38 -1.15 19.61
CA ASP A 629 5.58 -0.24 20.74
C ASP A 629 4.28 0.19 21.42
N ASP A 630 3.18 0.40 20.69
CA ASP A 630 1.86 0.71 21.29
C ASP A 630 1.31 -0.49 22.07
N LEU A 631 1.54 -1.72 21.59
CA LEU A 631 1.20 -2.95 22.32
C LEU A 631 2.01 -3.05 23.64
N VAL A 632 3.28 -2.63 23.62
CA VAL A 632 4.18 -2.60 24.78
C VAL A 632 3.90 -1.42 25.72
N LEU A 633 3.42 -0.28 25.22
CA LEU A 633 3.04 0.89 26.01
C LEU A 633 1.75 0.66 26.79
N ASP A 634 0.74 -0.01 26.21
CA ASP A 634 -0.49 -0.42 26.91
C ASP A 634 -0.15 -1.41 28.06
N LEU A 635 0.86 -2.27 27.84
CA LEU A 635 1.46 -3.15 28.86
C LEU A 635 2.21 -2.37 29.96
N LYS A 636 2.96 -1.32 29.61
CA LYS A 636 3.70 -0.48 30.57
C LYS A 636 2.78 0.41 31.41
N HIS A 637 1.67 0.86 30.85
CA HIS A 637 0.68 1.67 31.59
C HIS A 637 -0.07 0.85 32.63
N SER A 638 -0.39 -0.41 32.31
CA SER A 638 -0.98 -1.37 33.25
C SER A 638 0.02 -1.81 34.34
N LEU A 639 1.32 -1.90 34.02
CA LEU A 639 2.41 -2.16 34.96
C LEU A 639 2.64 -1.09 36.03
N ARG A 640 2.31 0.18 35.76
CA ARG A 640 2.48 1.26 36.75
C ARG A 640 1.40 1.29 37.84
N ALA A 641 0.29 0.57 37.65
CA ALA A 641 -0.84 0.54 38.58
C ALA A 641 -0.82 -0.67 39.54
N SER A 642 0.04 -1.67 39.33
CA SER A 642 0.15 -2.86 40.19
C SER A 642 1.51 -3.56 40.04
N SER A 643 2.11 -3.98 41.16
CA SER A 643 3.43 -4.64 41.22
C SER A 643 3.46 -6.09 40.71
N VAL A 644 2.33 -6.62 40.25
CA VAL A 644 2.19 -7.97 39.68
C VAL A 644 1.43 -7.86 38.36
N LEU A 645 2.01 -8.41 37.30
CA LEU A 645 1.33 -8.60 36.02
C LEU A 645 0.34 -9.75 36.16
N ASP A 646 -0.95 -9.44 36.13
CA ASP A 646 -1.99 -10.43 35.95
C ASP A 646 -2.12 -10.75 34.45
N PHE A 647 -1.33 -11.73 34.02
CA PHE A 647 -1.31 -12.21 32.64
C PHE A 647 -2.71 -12.62 32.15
N GLU A 648 -3.52 -13.25 33.00
CA GLU A 648 -4.87 -13.66 32.63
C GLU A 648 -5.77 -12.46 32.35
N ARG A 649 -5.64 -11.39 33.13
CA ARG A 649 -6.40 -10.15 32.93
C ARG A 649 -6.05 -9.45 31.61
N ILE A 650 -4.77 -9.42 31.23
CA ILE A 650 -4.32 -8.76 30.00
C ILE A 650 -4.81 -9.52 28.76
N ILE A 651 -4.65 -10.85 28.77
CA ILE A 651 -5.17 -11.69 27.70
C ILE A 651 -6.70 -11.55 27.62
N ALA A 652 -7.41 -11.51 28.76
CA ALA A 652 -8.85 -11.31 28.77
C ALA A 652 -9.27 -9.97 28.13
N GLN A 653 -8.55 -8.87 28.36
CA GLN A 653 -8.86 -7.57 27.74
C GLN A 653 -8.67 -7.58 26.21
N GLN A 654 -7.63 -8.24 25.71
CA GLN A 654 -7.40 -8.37 24.28
C GLN A 654 -8.43 -9.30 23.62
N GLU A 655 -8.78 -10.40 24.29
CA GLU A 655 -9.86 -11.29 23.86
C GLU A 655 -11.20 -10.54 23.74
N VAL A 656 -11.52 -9.64 24.69
CA VAL A 656 -12.74 -8.82 24.62
C VAL A 656 -12.73 -7.91 23.39
N LYS A 657 -11.66 -7.15 23.15
CA LYS A 657 -11.56 -6.24 21.99
C LYS A 657 -11.70 -6.98 20.66
N LEU A 658 -11.07 -8.15 20.53
CA LEU A 658 -11.16 -9.00 19.34
C LEU A 658 -12.58 -9.56 19.13
N ILE A 659 -13.22 -10.02 20.20
CA ILE A 659 -14.60 -10.54 20.15
C ILE A 659 -15.60 -9.43 19.82
N GLU A 660 -15.46 -8.23 20.40
CA GLU A 660 -16.29 -7.07 20.09
C GLU A 660 -16.14 -6.63 18.63
N TYR A 661 -14.90 -6.53 18.14
CA TYR A 661 -14.63 -6.22 16.74
C TYR A 661 -15.28 -7.23 15.79
N ALA A 662 -15.10 -8.52 16.06
CA ALA A 662 -15.66 -9.59 15.23
C ALA A 662 -17.20 -9.59 15.27
N LEU A 663 -17.81 -9.36 16.43
CA LEU A 663 -19.27 -9.26 16.55
C LEU A 663 -19.81 -8.03 15.85
N LYS A 664 -19.15 -6.87 15.95
CA LYS A 664 -19.56 -5.62 15.29
C LYS A 664 -19.42 -5.71 13.77
N LYS A 665 -18.35 -6.34 13.27
CA LYS A 665 -18.08 -6.45 11.84
C LYS A 665 -18.99 -7.46 11.13
N TYR A 666 -19.34 -8.56 11.80
CA TYR A 666 -20.03 -9.68 11.15
C TYR A 666 -21.46 -9.93 11.65
N GLY A 667 -21.94 -9.20 12.67
CA GLY A 667 -23.31 -9.18 13.19
C GLY A 667 -23.81 -10.47 13.87
N SER A 668 -23.24 -11.62 13.51
CA SER A 668 -23.61 -12.94 14.03
C SER A 668 -22.47 -13.60 14.80
N THR A 669 -22.82 -14.28 15.89
CA THR A 669 -21.85 -15.01 16.73
C THR A 669 -21.16 -16.15 15.99
N ARG A 670 -21.78 -16.69 14.94
CA ARG A 670 -21.21 -17.75 14.10
C ARG A 670 -20.09 -17.21 13.19
N LYS A 671 -20.36 -16.14 12.43
CA LYS A 671 -19.36 -15.49 11.56
C LYS A 671 -18.23 -14.85 12.37
N ALA A 672 -18.55 -14.28 13.54
CA ALA A 672 -17.55 -13.73 14.44
C ALA A 672 -16.59 -14.81 14.98
N ALA A 673 -17.09 -16.02 15.25
CA ALA A 673 -16.28 -17.12 15.76
C ALA A 673 -15.36 -17.68 14.68
N GLU A 674 -15.90 -17.83 13.47
CA GLU A 674 -15.17 -18.23 12.27
C GLU A 674 -14.03 -17.24 11.95
N PHE A 675 -14.31 -15.94 11.97
CA PHE A 675 -13.29 -14.90 11.77
C PHE A 675 -12.16 -14.96 12.82
N LEU A 676 -12.49 -15.30 14.06
CA LEU A 676 -11.51 -15.39 15.16
C LEU A 676 -10.85 -16.76 15.28
N GLY A 677 -11.09 -17.68 14.34
CA GLY A 677 -10.50 -19.03 14.37
C GLY A 677 -10.92 -19.85 15.58
N MET A 678 -12.14 -19.64 16.10
CA MET A 678 -12.66 -20.39 17.25
C MET A 678 -14.06 -20.94 16.99
N THR A 679 -14.46 -21.98 17.73
CA THR A 679 -15.79 -22.56 17.58
C THR A 679 -16.87 -21.61 18.13
N GLN A 680 -18.05 -21.58 17.52
CA GLN A 680 -19.18 -20.75 17.99
C GLN A 680 -19.50 -20.97 19.48
N PRO A 681 -19.51 -22.20 20.03
CA PRO A 681 -19.69 -22.41 21.47
C PRO A 681 -18.58 -21.77 22.32
N LYS A 682 -17.31 -21.79 21.86
CA LYS A 682 -16.18 -21.16 22.55
C LYS A 682 -16.32 -19.64 22.57
N LEU A 683 -16.73 -19.04 21.45
CA LEU A 683 -17.04 -17.61 21.40
C LEU A 683 -18.23 -17.26 22.30
N MET A 684 -19.31 -18.05 22.28
CA MET A 684 -20.49 -17.82 23.13
C MET A 684 -20.15 -17.89 24.62
N ARG A 685 -19.34 -18.87 25.04
CA ARG A 685 -18.85 -18.97 26.43
C ARG A 685 -17.99 -17.76 26.82
N LYS A 686 -17.12 -17.29 25.93
CA LYS A 686 -16.30 -16.07 26.18
C LYS A 686 -17.15 -14.80 26.20
N LYS A 687 -18.13 -14.67 25.29
CA LYS A 687 -19.11 -13.58 25.24
C LYS A 687 -19.89 -13.50 26.56
N GLN A 688 -20.35 -14.64 27.09
CA GLN A 688 -21.01 -14.73 28.39
C GLN A 688 -20.05 -14.43 29.56
N LYS A 689 -18.85 -15.03 29.55
CA LYS A 689 -17.81 -14.81 30.57
C LYS A 689 -17.46 -13.32 30.73
N TYR A 690 -17.40 -12.59 29.62
CA TYR A 690 -16.99 -11.19 29.58
C TYR A 690 -18.17 -10.20 29.46
N ASN A 691 -19.42 -10.68 29.55
CA ASN A 691 -20.64 -9.87 29.55
C ASN A 691 -20.78 -8.93 28.31
N ILE A 692 -20.32 -9.39 27.14
CA ILE A 692 -20.35 -8.61 25.90
C ILE A 692 -21.78 -8.60 25.33
N LYS A 693 -22.42 -7.43 25.33
CA LYS A 693 -23.78 -7.23 24.79
C LYS A 693 -23.74 -7.23 23.25
N GLN A 694 -24.73 -7.89 22.65
CA GLN A 694 -24.98 -7.77 21.22
C GLN A 694 -25.68 -6.43 21.02
N LEU A 695 -25.11 -5.55 20.19
CA LEU A 695 -25.86 -4.41 19.69
C LEU A 695 -26.94 -5.00 18.77
N GLU A 696 -28.19 -4.93 19.21
CA GLU A 696 -29.34 -5.14 18.34
C GLU A 696 -29.45 -3.89 17.46
N ASP A 697 -29.64 -4.10 16.16
CA ASP A 697 -29.85 -3.04 15.16
C ASP A 697 -31.12 -2.23 15.45
#